data_AF-A0A8S4SAN1-F1
#
_entry.id   AF-A0A8S4SAN1-F1
#
_cell.length_a   1.000
_cell.length_b   1.000
_cell.length_c   1.000
_cell.angle_alpha   90.00
_cell.angle_beta   90.00
_cell.angle_gamma   90.00
#
_symmetry.space_group_name_H-M   'P 1'
#
loop_
_entity.id
_entity.type
_entity.pdbx_description
1 polymer ?
#
loop_
_entity_poly.entity_id
_entity_poly.type
_entity_poly.pdbx_seq_one_letter_code
_entity_poly.pdbx_strand_id
1 'polypeptide(L)'
;MSENVLVIGSGGREHALCWKLAESSIVKRIFCAPGSVGISSTKDNVESVEVDVKDFPALATWCKDKSVDLVVIGPEDPLANGIVDALHPKGIKCFGPTKAGAQIEANKDWAKKFMQKYQIPTARYKSFTDADAAKDFIRSAPYPALVVKASGLAAGKGVVVASSKEEACQAVDEILTEAKYGSAGEVVVIEELLEGEEVSVLAFTDGETVSIMPPAQDHKRIGDGDTGPNTGGMGAYCPCPLITPEQLADVKDQVLQRAVDGLKAEGIKYVGVLYAGLMVTKSGPMTLEFNCRFGDPETQVLMMLLETDLYRIMKACAIGTLKEVPVKWNTGMSAVGVVIASKGYPETSTKGCVISGLSQVCKDEDIVVFHSGVARGANDSLVTAGGRVLLVAAKRNSLRTAASSATNAAASIDFPGAQYRKDIARRAFSKINGLSYLESGVDIDAAANLIRLIEPLATGTHRRGVLGRLGCYSGLFQLSAMDSRLKDPVLVQGTDGVGTKVKIAEIMQKYDTIGQDLVAMCVNDILCAGAEPFAFLDYMACGRLQLTVSATIVKGIADACTLSGCALLGGETAEMPSMYDIGKYDLAGFAVGVVDNLKQLPRSKEIRGGDVVLALPSTGVHSNGYSLVQKIMAETGHSFHQRAPFSKTNRTFGEEFLEPTGIYVKALLPAVKKGLIKGLAHITGGGLLENIPRILPPKIKVKLDATKFSIKPIFGWLQAKGRVSDFEMLRTFNCGVGMVVIVDPVCLNELLSMVEDTIAIVGKVEVIGKEGGHQVVVENFKEAMAPLVAPYTSNEGITKKSLSYKDSGVDIEAGDSLVSLIKPLARSTSRSGVLGGLGGFGGCFQLKAIEQEYKDPVLVLAADGVGTKLKIAQRINKHDTIGIDLVAMCVNDILCNGAAPLTFLDYFACGSLDVNVAKNVVAGVAEGCKQSSAALIGGETAEMPGMYEAGVYDIAGFALGVVERTHILPKINDITVGDIIIGLPSNGVHSNGFSLIHSLMKKAGLTLHDKAPFSYEGLTLGEELIKPTRIYVKSVLPALQRDVVKAVAHITGGGLLENIPRVIPESVRARLNAHWWNVHPVRILIVHAEQTL
;
A
#
# COMPACT_ATOMS: atom_id res chain seq x y z
N MET A 1 -4.83 -4.08 -43.85
CA MET A 1 -3.96 -3.65 -44.97
C MET A 1 -2.59 -3.41 -44.39
N SER A 2 -1.54 -3.81 -45.10
CA SER A 2 -0.17 -3.71 -44.61
C SER A 2 0.47 -2.41 -45.16
N GLU A 3 1.09 -1.61 -44.29
CA GLU A 3 1.49 -0.22 -44.58
C GLU A 3 3.03 -0.08 -44.60
N ASN A 4 3.55 0.88 -45.36
CA ASN A 4 4.98 1.16 -45.47
C ASN A 4 5.36 2.44 -44.73
N VAL A 5 6.50 2.42 -44.03
CA VAL A 5 6.99 3.55 -43.24
C VAL A 5 8.36 3.98 -43.76
N LEU A 6 8.61 5.29 -43.80
CA LEU A 6 9.93 5.86 -44.04
C LEU A 6 10.42 6.58 -42.78
N VAL A 7 11.60 6.22 -42.27
CA VAL A 7 12.27 6.88 -41.15
C VAL A 7 13.43 7.72 -41.68
N ILE A 8 13.47 9.00 -41.33
CA ILE A 8 14.55 9.92 -41.74
C ILE A 8 15.62 9.97 -40.65
N GLY A 9 16.87 9.70 -41.02
CA GLY A 9 18.06 9.74 -40.18
C GLY A 9 18.92 8.47 -40.27
N SER A 10 19.89 8.34 -39.37
CA SER A 10 20.91 7.28 -39.44
C SER A 10 21.57 6.93 -38.09
N GLY A 11 21.15 7.56 -37.00
CA GLY A 11 21.72 7.37 -35.66
C GLY A 11 21.03 6.27 -34.84
N GLY A 12 21.46 6.14 -33.59
CA GLY A 12 20.91 5.16 -32.65
C GLY A 12 19.43 5.40 -32.32
N ARG A 13 18.97 6.66 -32.35
CA ARG A 13 17.55 7.01 -32.26
C ARG A 13 16.75 6.40 -33.41
N GLU A 14 17.19 6.58 -34.65
CA GLU A 14 16.48 6.02 -35.81
C GLU A 14 16.52 4.49 -35.81
N HIS A 15 17.62 3.87 -35.33
CA HIS A 15 17.64 2.43 -35.09
C HIS A 15 16.55 2.02 -34.07
N ALA A 16 16.45 2.68 -32.92
CA ALA A 16 15.43 2.35 -31.93
C ALA A 16 14.00 2.51 -32.46
N LEU A 17 13.75 3.53 -33.29
CA LEU A 17 12.47 3.71 -33.96
C LEU A 17 12.18 2.58 -34.96
N CYS A 18 13.12 2.24 -35.85
CA CYS A 18 12.98 1.12 -36.79
C CYS A 18 12.78 -0.20 -36.06
N TRP A 19 13.54 -0.46 -35.00
CA TRP A 19 13.41 -1.65 -34.14
C TRP A 19 12.01 -1.77 -33.56
N LYS A 20 11.49 -0.68 -32.99
CA LYS A 20 10.15 -0.70 -32.37
C LYS A 20 9.02 -0.78 -33.40
N LEU A 21 9.16 -0.09 -34.53
CA LEU A 21 8.21 -0.17 -35.64
C LEU A 21 8.14 -1.58 -36.25
N ALA A 22 9.26 -2.31 -36.27
CA ALA A 22 9.34 -3.67 -36.80
C ALA A 22 8.65 -4.73 -35.92
N GLU A 23 8.13 -4.36 -34.74
CA GLU A 23 7.24 -5.19 -33.93
C GLU A 23 5.77 -5.07 -34.35
N SER A 24 5.40 -4.01 -35.07
CA SER A 24 4.02 -3.80 -35.49
C SER A 24 3.59 -4.81 -36.56
N SER A 25 2.48 -5.49 -36.32
CA SER A 25 1.85 -6.38 -37.30
C SER A 25 1.22 -5.64 -38.50
N ILE A 26 1.11 -4.31 -38.42
CA ILE A 26 0.53 -3.47 -39.49
C ILE A 26 1.61 -3.07 -40.51
N VAL A 27 2.85 -2.94 -40.06
CA VAL A 27 3.95 -2.40 -40.88
C VAL A 27 4.56 -3.51 -41.73
N LYS A 28 4.44 -3.37 -43.06
CA LYS A 28 4.98 -4.30 -44.05
C LYS A 28 6.47 -4.10 -44.29
N ARG A 29 6.87 -2.85 -44.50
CA ARG A 29 8.24 -2.45 -44.84
C ARG A 29 8.58 -1.13 -44.17
N ILE A 30 9.82 -1.05 -43.70
CA ILE A 30 10.40 0.13 -43.07
C ILE A 30 11.60 0.52 -43.91
N PHE A 31 11.54 1.70 -44.52
CA PHE A 31 12.66 2.32 -45.20
C PHE A 31 13.35 3.28 -44.24
N CYS A 32 14.68 3.35 -44.25
CA CYS A 32 15.42 4.33 -43.47
C CYS A 32 16.40 5.11 -44.36
N ALA A 33 16.33 6.44 -44.33
CA ALA A 33 17.06 7.32 -45.24
C ALA A 33 17.96 8.33 -44.49
N PRO A 34 19.29 8.30 -44.68
CA PRO A 34 20.05 7.29 -45.42
C PRO A 34 20.15 5.94 -44.69
N GLY A 35 19.75 5.88 -43.42
CA GLY A 35 19.89 4.71 -42.58
C GLY A 35 21.35 4.39 -42.25
N SER A 36 21.58 3.16 -41.77
CA SER A 36 22.93 2.64 -41.52
C SER A 36 22.93 1.12 -41.68
N VAL A 37 24.13 0.53 -41.76
CA VAL A 37 24.28 -0.93 -41.81
C VAL A 37 23.65 -1.61 -40.59
N GLY A 38 23.72 -0.96 -39.42
CA GLY A 38 23.09 -1.48 -38.21
C GLY A 38 21.56 -1.49 -38.31
N ILE A 39 20.97 -0.43 -38.89
CA ILE A 39 19.51 -0.32 -39.07
C ILE A 39 18.99 -1.35 -40.06
N SER A 40 19.67 -1.56 -41.19
CA SER A 40 19.27 -2.60 -42.16
C SER A 40 19.41 -4.03 -41.61
N SER A 41 20.15 -4.22 -40.53
CA SER A 41 20.34 -5.52 -39.88
C SER A 41 19.32 -5.79 -38.76
N THR A 42 18.38 -4.88 -38.50
CA THR A 42 17.40 -5.01 -37.40
C THR A 42 16.43 -6.17 -37.62
N LYS A 43 15.77 -6.22 -38.80
CA LYS A 43 14.87 -7.29 -39.26
C LYS A 43 14.78 -7.26 -40.78
N ASP A 44 14.33 -8.37 -41.39
CA ASP A 44 14.19 -8.53 -42.84
C ASP A 44 13.26 -7.50 -43.52
N ASN A 45 12.37 -6.86 -42.76
CA ASN A 45 11.48 -5.83 -43.28
C ASN A 45 12.02 -4.39 -43.15
N VAL A 46 13.28 -4.22 -42.73
CA VAL A 46 13.95 -2.91 -42.59
C VAL A 46 15.04 -2.76 -43.65
N GLU A 47 14.97 -1.70 -44.46
CA GLU A 47 15.88 -1.42 -45.57
C GLU A 47 16.44 0.00 -45.46
N SER A 48 17.77 0.13 -45.52
CA SER A 48 18.43 1.44 -45.66
C SER A 48 18.45 1.84 -47.14
N VAL A 49 18.05 3.08 -47.45
CA VAL A 49 17.86 3.56 -48.82
C VAL A 49 18.65 4.84 -49.09
N GLU A 50 19.24 4.92 -50.27
CA GLU A 50 19.95 6.12 -50.74
C GLU A 50 18.95 7.08 -51.42
N VAL A 51 18.34 7.95 -50.61
CA VAL A 51 17.54 9.10 -51.09
C VAL A 51 18.05 10.37 -50.41
N ASP A 52 18.20 11.45 -51.19
CA ASP A 52 18.63 12.73 -50.64
C ASP A 52 17.51 13.35 -49.79
N VAL A 53 17.69 13.29 -48.47
CA VAL A 53 16.74 13.83 -47.50
C VAL A 53 16.73 15.36 -47.43
N LYS A 54 17.58 16.05 -48.21
CA LYS A 54 17.57 17.51 -48.37
C LYS A 54 16.79 17.97 -49.60
N ASP A 55 16.55 17.08 -50.57
CA ASP A 55 15.71 17.35 -51.75
C ASP A 55 14.27 16.88 -51.48
N PHE A 56 13.47 17.74 -50.84
CA PHE A 56 12.09 17.39 -50.49
C PHE A 56 11.19 17.08 -51.70
N PRO A 57 11.27 17.79 -52.84
CA PRO A 57 10.55 17.40 -54.06
C PRO A 57 10.89 16.00 -54.55
N ALA A 58 12.17 15.63 -54.59
CA ALA A 58 12.59 14.28 -54.96
C ALA A 58 12.11 13.24 -53.94
N LEU A 59 12.23 13.54 -52.64
CA LEU A 59 11.76 12.69 -51.55
C LEU A 59 10.24 12.44 -51.61
N ALA A 60 9.44 13.47 -51.94
CA ALA A 60 7.99 13.35 -52.10
C ALA A 60 7.63 12.40 -53.25
N THR A 61 8.36 12.49 -54.35
CA THR A 61 8.18 11.62 -55.52
C THR A 61 8.53 10.17 -55.15
N TRP A 62 9.68 9.99 -54.51
CA TRP A 62 10.13 8.68 -54.02
C TRP A 62 9.13 8.02 -53.06
N CYS A 63 8.56 8.79 -52.13
CA CYS A 63 7.54 8.30 -51.19
C CYS A 63 6.30 7.79 -51.91
N LYS A 64 5.88 8.45 -52.99
CA LYS A 64 4.74 7.99 -53.81
C LYS A 64 5.07 6.70 -54.55
N ASP A 65 6.24 6.64 -55.18
CA ASP A 65 6.68 5.47 -55.94
C ASP A 65 6.81 4.22 -55.06
N LYS A 66 7.24 4.41 -53.80
CA LYS A 66 7.34 3.33 -52.80
C LYS A 66 6.07 3.12 -51.98
N SER A 67 5.00 3.87 -52.25
CA SER A 67 3.73 3.81 -51.50
C SER A 67 3.95 3.92 -49.99
N VAL A 68 4.66 4.97 -49.56
CA VAL A 68 4.91 5.26 -48.13
C VAL A 68 3.66 5.86 -47.51
N ASP A 69 3.15 5.22 -46.45
CA ASP A 69 1.94 5.65 -45.74
C ASP A 69 2.23 6.66 -44.62
N LEU A 70 3.44 6.60 -44.05
CA LEU A 70 3.87 7.48 -42.96
C LEU A 70 5.38 7.76 -43.05
N VAL A 71 5.75 9.03 -42.98
CA VAL A 71 7.14 9.48 -42.83
C VAL A 71 7.39 9.89 -41.39
N VAL A 72 8.38 9.29 -40.73
CA VAL A 72 8.79 9.56 -39.36
C VAL A 72 10.12 10.31 -39.39
N ILE A 73 10.14 11.53 -38.87
CA ILE A 73 11.34 12.37 -38.92
C ILE A 73 12.10 12.26 -37.60
N GLY A 74 13.31 11.69 -37.66
CA GLY A 74 14.19 11.54 -36.50
C GLY A 74 14.89 12.85 -36.10
N PRO A 75 15.70 13.47 -36.98
CA PRO A 75 16.47 14.67 -36.67
C PRO A 75 15.70 15.98 -36.84
N GLU A 76 16.16 17.01 -36.14
CA GLU A 76 15.64 18.37 -36.13
C GLU A 76 15.85 19.13 -37.44
N ASP A 77 16.97 18.91 -38.13
CA ASP A 77 17.36 19.68 -39.32
C ASP A 77 16.31 19.61 -40.45
N PRO A 78 15.80 18.44 -40.84
CA PRO A 78 14.73 18.36 -41.84
C PRO A 78 13.43 19.05 -41.39
N LEU A 79 13.10 19.02 -40.10
CA LEU A 79 11.91 19.69 -39.54
C LEU A 79 12.05 21.21 -39.66
N ALA A 80 13.19 21.76 -39.25
CA ALA A 80 13.49 23.20 -39.35
C ALA A 80 13.52 23.71 -40.80
N ASN A 81 13.85 22.84 -41.75
CA ASN A 81 13.85 23.16 -43.17
C ASN A 81 12.48 22.98 -43.85
N GLY A 82 11.49 22.39 -43.17
CA GLY A 82 10.12 22.27 -43.67
C GLY A 82 9.84 21.01 -44.49
N ILE A 83 10.44 19.88 -44.14
CA ILE A 83 10.15 18.58 -44.76
C ILE A 83 8.64 18.25 -44.74
N VAL A 84 7.98 18.52 -43.61
CA VAL A 84 6.54 18.24 -43.43
C VAL A 84 5.70 19.15 -44.33
N ASP A 85 6.08 20.43 -44.45
CA ASP A 85 5.41 21.40 -45.31
C ASP A 85 5.49 21.03 -46.79
N ALA A 86 6.56 20.34 -47.21
CA ALA A 86 6.74 19.86 -48.57
C ALA A 86 5.98 18.55 -48.86
N LEU A 87 5.92 17.63 -47.89
CA LEU A 87 5.31 16.30 -48.07
C LEU A 87 3.79 16.29 -47.86
N HIS A 88 3.29 17.05 -46.87
CA HIS A 88 1.88 17.02 -46.49
C HIS A 88 0.92 17.42 -47.65
N PRO A 89 1.17 18.49 -48.44
CA PRO A 89 0.31 18.84 -49.58
C PRO A 89 0.29 17.78 -50.70
N LYS A 90 1.23 16.84 -50.68
CA LYS A 90 1.29 15.73 -51.65
C LYS A 90 0.51 14.49 -51.18
N GLY A 91 -0.16 14.56 -50.03
CA GLY A 91 -0.97 13.48 -49.44
C GLY A 91 -0.18 12.50 -48.59
N ILE A 92 1.09 12.81 -48.26
CA ILE A 92 1.97 11.95 -47.45
C ILE A 92 1.84 12.37 -45.99
N LYS A 93 1.52 11.42 -45.11
CA LYS A 93 1.40 11.70 -43.67
C LYS A 93 2.79 11.78 -43.06
N CYS A 94 2.98 12.73 -42.14
CA CYS A 94 4.25 12.93 -41.44
C CYS A 94 4.03 12.89 -39.94
N PHE A 95 4.95 12.22 -39.24
CA PHE A 95 5.11 12.29 -37.80
C PHE A 95 6.30 13.21 -37.50
N GLY A 96 5.98 14.46 -37.17
CA GLY A 96 6.91 15.55 -36.93
C GLY A 96 6.21 16.90 -37.19
N PRO A 97 6.63 17.98 -36.52
CA PRO A 97 5.98 19.27 -36.69
C PRO A 97 6.33 19.93 -38.02
N THR A 98 5.50 20.87 -38.45
CA THR A 98 5.82 21.78 -39.56
C THR A 98 7.00 22.68 -39.20
N LYS A 99 7.57 23.37 -40.19
CA LYS A 99 8.61 24.38 -39.98
C LYS A 99 8.21 25.43 -38.93
N ALA A 100 6.94 25.82 -38.91
CA ALA A 100 6.41 26.74 -37.91
C ALA A 100 6.44 26.15 -36.49
N GLY A 101 6.07 24.87 -36.32
CA GLY A 101 6.16 24.19 -35.03
C GLY A 101 7.61 23.92 -34.58
N ALA A 102 8.50 23.62 -35.53
CA ALA A 102 9.92 23.38 -35.26
C ALA A 102 10.66 24.64 -34.74
N GLN A 103 10.08 25.84 -34.85
CA GLN A 103 10.66 27.06 -34.28
C GLN A 103 10.88 26.97 -32.77
N ILE A 104 10.09 26.15 -32.06
CA ILE A 104 10.22 25.94 -30.61
C ILE A 104 11.60 25.38 -30.21
N GLU A 105 12.29 24.70 -31.13
CA GLU A 105 13.69 24.27 -30.98
C GLU A 105 14.64 25.14 -31.81
N ALA A 106 14.26 25.45 -33.05
CA ALA A 106 15.14 26.09 -34.02
C ALA A 106 15.49 27.56 -33.69
N ASN A 107 14.70 28.21 -32.83
CA ASN A 107 14.93 29.59 -32.40
C ASN A 107 14.64 29.74 -30.89
N LYS A 108 15.69 29.79 -30.09
CA LYS A 108 15.57 29.88 -28.62
C LYS A 108 14.99 31.21 -28.15
N ASP A 109 15.29 32.32 -28.83
CA ASP A 109 14.67 33.60 -28.52
C ASP A 109 13.14 33.53 -28.71
N TRP A 110 12.68 32.93 -29.80
CA TRP A 110 11.27 32.70 -30.04
C TRP A 110 10.65 31.77 -28.98
N ALA A 111 11.32 30.67 -28.65
CA ALA A 111 10.84 29.71 -27.64
C ALA A 111 10.68 30.36 -26.26
N LYS A 112 11.62 31.22 -25.84
CA LYS A 112 11.55 31.92 -24.55
C LYS A 112 10.45 32.98 -24.53
N LYS A 113 10.23 33.71 -25.64
CA LYS A 113 9.08 34.62 -25.81
C LYS A 113 7.75 33.88 -25.76
N PHE A 114 7.69 32.72 -26.41
CA PHE A 114 6.54 31.82 -26.39
C PHE A 114 6.23 31.34 -24.97
N MET A 115 7.24 30.82 -24.25
CA MET A 115 7.09 30.39 -22.85
C MET A 115 6.60 31.52 -21.95
N GLN A 116 7.13 32.73 -22.11
CA GLN A 116 6.69 33.89 -21.34
C GLN A 116 5.23 34.27 -21.65
N LYS A 117 4.84 34.32 -22.93
CA LYS A 117 3.49 34.67 -23.38
C LYS A 117 2.44 33.71 -22.81
N TYR A 118 2.73 32.42 -22.82
CA TYR A 118 1.84 31.37 -22.32
C TYR A 118 2.15 30.94 -20.89
N GLN A 119 2.93 31.71 -20.13
CA GLN A 119 3.22 31.44 -18.70
C GLN A 119 3.75 30.02 -18.44
N ILE A 120 4.58 29.49 -19.32
CA ILE A 120 5.30 28.23 -19.12
C ILE A 120 6.50 28.52 -18.21
N PRO A 121 6.67 27.80 -17.08
CA PRO A 121 7.78 28.03 -16.16
C PRO A 121 9.14 27.88 -16.85
N THR A 122 9.98 28.92 -16.81
CA THR A 122 11.33 28.89 -17.42
C THR A 122 12.27 29.85 -16.70
N ALA A 123 13.58 29.71 -16.92
CA ALA A 123 14.59 30.61 -16.38
C ALA A 123 14.34 32.06 -16.82
N ARG A 124 14.56 33.03 -15.93
CA ARG A 124 14.54 34.46 -16.29
C ARG A 124 15.57 34.72 -17.38
N TYR A 125 15.21 35.51 -18.39
CA TYR A 125 16.07 35.69 -19.56
C TYR A 125 15.93 37.07 -20.20
N LYS A 126 16.90 37.41 -21.06
CA LYS A 126 16.81 38.50 -22.04
C LYS A 126 17.66 38.16 -23.27
N SER A 127 17.25 38.67 -24.43
CA SER A 127 17.92 38.41 -25.72
C SER A 127 18.60 39.67 -26.24
N PHE A 128 19.72 39.50 -26.96
CA PHE A 128 20.56 40.59 -27.43
C PHE A 128 21.13 40.30 -28.82
N THR A 129 21.29 41.36 -29.62
CA THR A 129 22.06 41.39 -30.88
C THR A 129 23.34 42.21 -30.75
N ASP A 130 23.48 42.97 -29.65
CA ASP A 130 24.61 43.85 -29.37
C ASP A 130 25.41 43.30 -28.19
N ALA A 131 26.71 43.10 -28.39
CA ALA A 131 27.58 42.45 -27.42
C ALA A 131 27.77 43.30 -26.15
N ASP A 132 27.86 44.63 -26.28
CA ASP A 132 28.09 45.51 -25.13
C ASP A 132 26.85 45.58 -24.23
N ALA A 133 25.66 45.72 -24.81
CA ALA A 133 24.40 45.65 -24.07
C ALA A 133 24.19 44.28 -23.37
N ALA A 134 24.62 43.19 -24.00
CA ALA A 134 24.59 41.85 -23.41
C ALA A 134 25.53 41.74 -22.20
N LYS A 135 26.77 42.24 -22.32
CA LYS A 135 27.76 42.25 -21.23
C LYS A 135 27.31 43.14 -20.06
N ASP A 136 26.71 44.28 -20.34
CA ASP A 136 26.16 45.17 -19.30
C ASP A 136 24.99 44.53 -18.54
N PHE A 137 24.14 43.75 -19.24
CA PHE A 137 23.08 42.97 -18.60
C PHE A 137 23.66 41.89 -17.66
N ILE A 138 24.67 41.13 -18.09
CA ILE A 138 25.34 40.12 -17.24
C ILE A 138 25.90 40.77 -15.96
N ARG A 139 26.51 41.94 -16.11
CA ARG A 139 27.11 42.67 -14.97
C ARG A 139 26.07 43.19 -13.99
N SER A 140 24.95 43.72 -14.49
CA SER A 140 23.93 44.43 -13.70
C SER A 140 22.74 43.57 -13.22
N ALA A 141 22.55 42.36 -13.75
CA ALA A 141 21.42 41.51 -13.40
C ALA A 141 21.38 41.17 -11.88
N PRO A 142 20.18 41.19 -11.24
CA PRO A 142 20.03 40.87 -9.82
C PRO A 142 20.04 39.35 -9.52
N TYR A 143 20.46 38.53 -10.49
CA TYR A 143 20.50 37.08 -10.43
C TYR A 143 21.68 36.58 -11.30
N PRO A 144 22.12 35.31 -11.14
CA PRO A 144 23.26 34.80 -11.89
C PRO A 144 22.91 34.58 -13.37
N ALA A 145 23.01 35.64 -14.18
CA ALA A 145 22.84 35.62 -15.63
C ALA A 145 24.07 35.01 -16.31
N LEU A 146 24.29 33.71 -16.09
CA LEU A 146 25.53 33.00 -16.44
C LEU A 146 25.35 31.94 -17.53
N VAL A 147 24.14 31.75 -18.06
CA VAL A 147 23.90 30.82 -19.17
C VAL A 147 23.73 31.61 -20.46
N VAL A 148 24.66 31.43 -21.39
CA VAL A 148 24.71 32.15 -22.66
C VAL A 148 24.43 31.17 -23.80
N LYS A 149 23.36 31.39 -24.55
CA LYS A 149 22.90 30.49 -25.62
C LYS A 149 22.81 31.22 -26.96
N ALA A 150 23.38 30.64 -28.01
CA ALA A 150 23.11 31.04 -29.39
C ALA A 150 21.64 30.71 -29.73
N SER A 151 20.93 31.66 -30.34
CA SER A 151 19.49 31.52 -30.61
C SER A 151 19.18 30.42 -31.63
N GLY A 152 19.99 30.31 -32.70
CA GLY A 152 19.79 29.34 -33.77
C GLY A 152 20.26 27.92 -33.43
N LEU A 153 20.12 27.02 -34.40
CA LEU A 153 20.58 25.63 -34.33
C LEU A 153 22.12 25.57 -34.43
N ALA A 154 22.78 25.29 -33.31
CA ALA A 154 24.23 25.13 -33.22
C ALA A 154 24.63 23.67 -32.86
N ALA A 155 23.81 22.68 -33.26
CA ALA A 155 24.02 21.25 -33.00
C ALA A 155 24.37 20.92 -31.53
N GLY A 156 23.71 21.59 -30.57
CA GLY A 156 23.95 21.43 -29.12
C GLY A 156 25.26 22.04 -28.59
N LYS A 157 26.09 22.67 -29.44
CA LYS A 157 27.38 23.27 -29.07
C LYS A 157 27.32 24.77 -28.78
N GLY A 158 26.18 25.42 -29.04
CA GLY A 158 25.98 26.85 -28.86
C GLY A 158 25.45 27.25 -27.48
N VAL A 159 25.74 26.47 -26.43
CA VAL A 159 25.32 26.75 -25.05
C VAL A 159 26.57 26.77 -24.17
N VAL A 160 26.81 27.91 -23.51
CA VAL A 160 27.87 28.08 -22.53
C VAL A 160 27.25 28.32 -21.16
N VAL A 161 27.61 27.46 -20.20
CA VAL A 161 27.24 27.61 -18.79
C VAL A 161 28.48 28.13 -18.07
N ALA A 162 28.55 29.44 -17.87
CA ALA A 162 29.71 30.11 -17.32
C ALA A 162 29.78 29.96 -15.79
N SER A 163 31.00 29.83 -15.28
CA SER A 163 31.30 29.83 -13.85
C SER A 163 31.44 31.22 -13.25
N SER A 164 31.62 32.26 -14.09
CA SER A 164 31.74 33.65 -13.69
C SER A 164 31.11 34.62 -14.70
N LYS A 165 30.91 35.87 -14.27
CA LYS A 165 30.40 36.93 -15.16
C LYS A 165 31.39 37.22 -16.30
N GLU A 166 32.68 37.09 -16.04
CA GLU A 166 33.76 37.28 -17.01
C GLU A 166 33.71 36.20 -18.09
N GLU A 167 33.55 34.94 -17.71
CA GLU A 167 33.40 33.83 -18.66
C GLU A 167 32.10 33.95 -19.47
N ALA A 168 31.01 34.42 -18.86
CA ALA A 168 29.77 34.72 -19.57
C ALA A 168 29.96 35.86 -20.59
N CYS A 169 30.72 36.91 -20.25
CA CYS A 169 31.05 37.98 -21.18
C CYS A 169 31.92 37.48 -22.35
N GLN A 170 32.89 36.61 -22.08
CA GLN A 170 33.70 35.99 -23.13
C GLN A 170 32.85 35.13 -24.07
N ALA A 171 31.91 34.35 -23.52
CA ALA A 171 30.98 33.56 -24.34
C ALA A 171 30.11 34.43 -25.26
N VAL A 172 29.73 35.64 -24.81
CA VAL A 172 29.03 36.62 -25.63
C VAL A 172 29.92 37.10 -26.79
N ASP A 173 31.18 37.43 -26.53
CA ASP A 173 32.11 37.86 -27.57
C ASP A 173 32.38 36.73 -28.59
N GLU A 174 32.54 35.48 -28.14
CA GLU A 174 32.68 34.33 -29.04
C GLU A 174 31.45 34.13 -29.96
N ILE A 175 30.24 34.36 -29.45
CA ILE A 175 28.99 34.14 -30.20
C ILE A 175 28.69 35.32 -31.14
N LEU A 176 28.69 36.56 -30.64
CA LEU A 176 28.25 37.75 -31.37
C LEU A 176 29.39 38.44 -32.13
N THR A 177 30.58 38.53 -31.54
CA THR A 177 31.70 39.32 -32.11
C THR A 177 32.55 38.46 -33.04
N GLU A 178 32.93 37.25 -32.60
CA GLU A 178 33.75 36.32 -33.37
C GLU A 178 32.93 35.45 -34.35
N ALA A 179 31.59 35.54 -34.29
CA ALA A 179 30.66 34.82 -35.14
C ALA A 179 30.94 33.30 -35.21
N LYS A 180 31.36 32.70 -34.08
CA LYS A 180 31.77 31.28 -33.96
C LYS A 180 30.75 30.29 -34.51
N TYR A 181 29.46 30.65 -34.49
CA TYR A 181 28.34 29.82 -34.96
C TYR A 181 27.64 30.39 -36.20
N GLY A 182 28.23 31.36 -36.89
CA GLY A 182 27.63 32.00 -38.08
C GLY A 182 26.26 32.60 -37.79
N SER A 183 25.30 32.41 -38.71
CA SER A 183 23.94 32.95 -38.58
C SER A 183 23.17 32.42 -37.36
N ALA A 184 23.56 31.26 -36.80
CA ALA A 184 22.95 30.75 -35.57
C ALA A 184 23.27 31.62 -34.34
N GLY A 185 24.33 32.43 -34.42
CA GLY A 185 24.82 33.30 -33.35
C GLY A 185 24.39 34.77 -33.43
N GLU A 186 23.60 35.19 -34.43
CA GLU A 186 23.18 36.60 -34.61
C GLU A 186 22.38 37.17 -33.43
N VAL A 187 21.73 36.30 -32.66
CA VAL A 187 21.02 36.63 -31.42
C VAL A 187 21.54 35.71 -30.32
N VAL A 188 21.87 36.29 -29.17
CA VAL A 188 22.22 35.55 -27.96
C VAL A 188 21.10 35.68 -26.92
N VAL A 189 20.76 34.57 -26.28
CA VAL A 189 19.83 34.49 -25.16
C VAL A 189 20.65 34.31 -23.88
N ILE A 190 20.52 35.24 -22.95
CA ILE A 190 21.19 35.17 -21.64
C ILE A 190 20.14 34.82 -20.59
N GLU A 191 20.36 33.72 -19.88
CA GLU A 191 19.44 33.15 -18.91
C GLU A 191 20.06 33.09 -17.51
N GLU A 192 19.19 33.10 -16.51
CA GLU A 192 19.52 32.70 -15.16
C GLU A 192 20.08 31.27 -15.11
N LEU A 193 21.17 31.08 -14.36
CA LEU A 193 21.68 29.78 -13.98
C LEU A 193 20.74 29.12 -12.97
N LEU A 194 19.98 28.13 -13.42
CA LEU A 194 19.14 27.32 -12.55
C LEU A 194 19.96 26.19 -11.93
N GLU A 195 19.73 25.94 -10.65
CA GLU A 195 20.34 24.83 -9.91
C GLU A 195 19.30 23.75 -9.61
N GLY A 196 19.64 22.50 -9.89
CA GLY A 196 18.76 21.36 -9.69
C GLY A 196 19.22 20.12 -10.43
N GLU A 197 18.28 19.20 -10.62
CA GLU A 197 18.48 17.98 -11.40
C GLU A 197 17.89 18.15 -12.81
N GLU A 198 18.66 17.86 -13.86
CA GLU A 198 18.15 17.83 -15.24
C GLU A 198 17.30 16.57 -15.47
N VAL A 199 16.10 16.75 -16.01
CA VAL A 199 15.18 15.67 -16.37
C VAL A 199 14.56 15.98 -17.73
N SER A 200 14.39 14.95 -18.55
CA SER A 200 13.77 15.03 -19.86
C SER A 200 12.37 14.43 -19.79
N VAL A 201 11.37 15.22 -20.19
CA VAL A 201 9.98 14.74 -20.26
C VAL A 201 9.44 14.99 -21.65
N LEU A 202 9.04 13.90 -22.31
CA LEU A 202 8.55 13.91 -23.68
C LEU A 202 7.05 13.65 -23.70
N ALA A 203 6.38 14.05 -24.77
CA ALA A 203 5.01 13.65 -25.03
C ALA A 203 4.75 13.44 -26.52
N PHE A 204 3.90 12.47 -26.82
CA PHE A 204 3.21 12.39 -28.11
C PHE A 204 2.10 13.44 -28.15
N THR A 205 1.95 14.10 -29.29
CA THR A 205 0.83 15.02 -29.52
C THR A 205 0.35 15.03 -30.96
N ASP A 206 -0.95 15.23 -31.12
CA ASP A 206 -1.65 15.40 -32.40
C ASP A 206 -2.04 16.87 -32.67
N GLY A 207 -1.55 17.79 -31.83
CA GLY A 207 -1.85 19.22 -31.86
C GLY A 207 -2.96 19.64 -30.91
N GLU A 208 -3.56 18.70 -30.17
CA GLU A 208 -4.57 18.97 -29.16
C GLU A 208 -4.39 18.09 -27.92
N THR A 209 -4.19 16.79 -28.12
CA THR A 209 -3.99 15.82 -27.04
C THR A 209 -2.51 15.72 -26.69
N VAL A 210 -2.17 15.70 -25.40
CA VAL A 210 -0.83 15.38 -24.90
C VAL A 210 -0.85 14.02 -24.21
N SER A 211 -0.07 13.08 -24.75
CA SER A 211 0.21 11.78 -24.13
C SER A 211 1.67 11.76 -23.65
N ILE A 212 1.86 12.03 -22.36
CA ILE A 212 3.17 12.07 -21.70
C ILE A 212 3.88 10.70 -21.72
N MET A 213 5.20 10.73 -21.87
CA MET A 213 6.09 9.57 -21.76
C MET A 213 6.69 9.51 -20.35
N PRO A 214 7.15 8.34 -19.87
CA PRO A 214 7.89 8.26 -18.62
C PRO A 214 9.13 9.18 -18.66
N PRO A 215 9.48 9.84 -17.55
CA PRO A 215 10.60 10.77 -17.54
C PRO A 215 11.91 10.01 -17.76
N ALA A 216 12.85 10.61 -18.47
CA ALA A 216 14.19 10.07 -18.71
C ALA A 216 15.25 11.06 -18.21
N GLN A 217 16.48 10.59 -18.04
CA GLN A 217 17.63 11.48 -17.87
C GLN A 217 18.77 10.96 -18.74
N ASP A 218 19.43 11.86 -19.45
CA ASP A 218 20.64 11.61 -20.21
C ASP A 218 21.90 12.01 -19.41
N HIS A 219 23.04 11.54 -19.88
CA HIS A 219 24.35 11.86 -19.32
C HIS A 219 25.23 12.49 -20.39
N LYS A 220 25.32 13.83 -20.43
CA LYS A 220 26.01 14.57 -21.50
C LYS A 220 27.53 14.51 -21.42
N ARG A 221 28.13 14.34 -20.24
CA ARG A 221 29.59 14.40 -20.03
C ARG A 221 30.30 13.12 -20.47
N ILE A 222 31.48 13.24 -21.08
CA ILE A 222 32.26 12.11 -21.64
C ILE A 222 32.76 11.12 -20.58
N GLY A 223 33.17 11.62 -19.41
CA GLY A 223 33.80 10.83 -18.35
C GLY A 223 32.87 10.48 -17.19
N ASP A 224 33.25 9.44 -16.45
CA ASP A 224 32.62 9.07 -15.18
C ASP A 224 32.66 10.27 -14.19
N GLY A 225 31.67 10.35 -13.30
CA GLY A 225 31.50 11.45 -12.36
C GLY A 225 31.06 12.76 -13.02
N ASP A 226 30.45 12.68 -14.21
CA ASP A 226 30.05 13.83 -15.02
C ASP A 226 31.23 14.78 -15.35
N THR A 227 32.41 14.21 -15.65
CA THR A 227 33.65 14.95 -15.95
C THR A 227 33.93 15.09 -17.45
N GLY A 228 34.79 16.05 -17.82
CA GLY A 228 35.21 16.28 -19.21
C GLY A 228 34.20 17.08 -20.05
N PRO A 229 34.41 17.26 -21.36
CA PRO A 229 33.54 18.04 -22.24
C PRO A 229 32.11 17.47 -22.38
N ASN A 230 31.16 18.33 -22.71
CA ASN A 230 29.81 17.93 -23.11
C ASN A 230 29.84 17.19 -24.46
N THR A 231 29.00 16.17 -24.57
CA THR A 231 28.82 15.32 -25.75
C THR A 231 27.36 15.35 -26.19
N GLY A 232 27.02 14.59 -27.23
CA GLY A 232 25.63 14.31 -27.60
C GLY A 232 24.93 13.28 -26.70
N GLY A 233 25.49 12.95 -25.53
CA GLY A 233 24.97 11.96 -24.57
C GLY A 233 25.74 10.64 -24.60
N MET A 234 26.25 10.24 -23.43
CA MET A 234 27.00 9.01 -23.16
C MET A 234 26.15 7.88 -22.57
N GLY A 235 24.88 8.15 -22.30
CA GLY A 235 23.92 7.17 -21.81
C GLY A 235 22.64 7.85 -21.37
N ALA A 236 21.60 7.05 -21.17
CA ALA A 236 20.32 7.50 -20.65
C ALA A 236 19.67 6.38 -19.83
N TYR A 237 18.67 6.75 -19.02
CA TYR A 237 17.87 5.77 -18.30
C TYR A 237 16.42 6.24 -18.10
N CYS A 238 15.54 5.28 -17.92
CA CYS A 238 14.09 5.47 -17.78
C CYS A 238 13.46 4.35 -16.94
N PRO A 239 12.47 4.62 -16.07
CA PRO A 239 12.01 5.95 -15.66
C PRO A 239 13.01 6.67 -14.76
N CYS A 240 13.02 8.01 -14.82
CA CYS A 240 13.87 8.87 -14.01
C CYS A 240 13.18 9.18 -12.66
N PRO A 241 13.74 8.75 -11.51
CA PRO A 241 13.14 8.97 -10.19
C PRO A 241 13.46 10.35 -9.61
N LEU A 242 14.12 11.24 -10.37
CA LEU A 242 14.51 12.56 -9.88
C LEU A 242 13.34 13.55 -9.84
N ILE A 243 12.27 13.27 -10.59
CA ILE A 243 11.01 14.00 -10.63
C ILE A 243 9.91 13.17 -9.94
N THR A 244 9.12 13.78 -9.05
CA THR A 244 8.03 13.07 -8.37
C THR A 244 6.79 12.92 -9.27
N PRO A 245 5.86 11.98 -8.98
CA PRO A 245 4.61 11.87 -9.75
C PRO A 245 3.80 13.18 -9.79
N GLU A 246 3.77 13.95 -8.71
CA GLU A 246 3.07 15.23 -8.64
C GLU A 246 3.76 16.28 -9.52
N GLN A 247 5.10 16.33 -9.48
CA GLN A 247 5.87 17.21 -10.36
C GLN A 247 5.71 16.82 -11.83
N LEU A 248 5.60 15.53 -12.13
CA LEU A 248 5.37 15.05 -13.49
C LEU A 248 3.96 15.42 -13.99
N ALA A 249 2.95 15.40 -13.11
CA ALA A 249 1.62 15.92 -13.41
C ALA A 249 1.65 17.44 -13.66
N ASP A 250 2.37 18.20 -12.83
CA ASP A 250 2.60 19.64 -13.05
C ASP A 250 3.28 19.90 -14.40
N VAL A 251 4.26 19.07 -14.81
CA VAL A 251 4.90 19.17 -16.13
C VAL A 251 3.92 18.88 -17.25
N LYS A 252 3.07 17.86 -17.11
CA LYS A 252 2.04 17.54 -18.11
C LYS A 252 1.15 18.76 -18.37
N ASP A 253 0.62 19.37 -17.31
CA ASP A 253 -0.40 20.40 -17.44
C ASP A 253 0.19 21.80 -17.68
N GLN A 254 1.24 22.17 -16.93
CA GLN A 254 1.79 23.53 -16.93
C GLN A 254 2.89 23.75 -17.98
N VAL A 255 3.49 22.68 -18.50
CA VAL A 255 4.55 22.76 -19.52
C VAL A 255 4.06 22.20 -20.84
N LEU A 256 3.73 20.91 -20.91
CA LEU A 256 3.49 20.21 -22.18
C LEU A 256 2.14 20.57 -22.79
N GLN A 257 1.03 20.40 -22.06
CA GLN A 257 -0.31 20.76 -22.54
C GLN A 257 -0.40 22.26 -22.82
N ARG A 258 0.13 23.09 -21.92
CA ARG A 258 0.18 24.55 -22.11
C ARG A 258 0.97 24.97 -23.34
N ALA A 259 2.07 24.29 -23.67
CA ALA A 259 2.82 24.52 -24.90
C ALA A 259 2.00 24.12 -26.14
N VAL A 260 1.33 22.97 -26.13
CA VAL A 260 0.48 22.55 -27.26
C VAL A 260 -0.70 23.50 -27.46
N ASP A 261 -1.37 23.90 -26.38
CA ASP A 261 -2.48 24.87 -26.44
C ASP A 261 -2.01 26.24 -26.92
N GLY A 262 -0.84 26.69 -26.46
CA GLY A 262 -0.23 27.94 -26.91
C GLY A 262 0.14 27.92 -28.38
N LEU A 263 0.73 26.82 -28.87
CA LEU A 263 1.03 26.65 -30.30
C LEU A 263 -0.25 26.67 -31.15
N LYS A 264 -1.30 25.98 -30.68
CA LYS A 264 -2.62 26.01 -31.33
C LYS A 264 -3.20 27.43 -31.37
N ALA A 265 -3.03 28.22 -30.30
CA ALA A 265 -3.46 29.61 -30.25
C ALA A 265 -2.68 30.53 -31.22
N GLU A 266 -1.42 30.21 -31.54
CA GLU A 266 -0.65 30.87 -32.62
C GLU A 266 -1.05 30.38 -34.03
N GLY A 267 -2.05 29.49 -34.16
CA GLY A 267 -2.42 28.87 -35.43
C GLY A 267 -1.45 27.78 -35.91
N ILE A 268 -0.60 27.28 -35.03
CA ILE A 268 0.42 26.26 -35.33
C ILE A 268 -0.06 24.91 -34.80
N LYS A 269 -0.50 24.02 -35.68
CA LYS A 269 -0.80 22.63 -35.31
C LYS A 269 0.50 21.84 -35.13
N TYR A 270 0.83 21.50 -33.89
CA TYR A 270 2.05 20.77 -33.56
C TYR A 270 1.79 19.27 -33.49
N VAL A 271 2.39 18.49 -34.38
CA VAL A 271 2.24 17.03 -34.46
C VAL A 271 3.58 16.35 -34.22
N GLY A 272 3.62 15.30 -33.41
CA GLY A 272 4.82 14.49 -33.22
C GLY A 272 5.23 14.38 -31.76
N VAL A 273 6.52 14.58 -31.49
CA VAL A 273 7.08 14.55 -30.14
C VAL A 273 7.45 15.95 -29.69
N LEU A 274 6.82 16.41 -28.61
CA LEU A 274 7.29 17.57 -27.87
C LEU A 274 8.19 17.09 -26.74
N TYR A 275 9.44 17.51 -26.77
CA TYR A 275 10.44 17.21 -25.75
C TYR A 275 10.63 18.46 -24.89
N ALA A 276 10.54 18.33 -23.57
CA ALA A 276 10.91 19.37 -22.63
C ALA A 276 12.15 18.94 -21.83
N GLY A 277 13.23 19.70 -21.99
CA GLY A 277 14.38 19.62 -21.08
C GLY A 277 14.09 20.48 -19.86
N LEU A 278 14.11 19.88 -18.67
CA LEU A 278 13.69 20.52 -17.43
C LEU A 278 14.82 20.56 -16.42
N MET A 279 14.84 21.61 -15.60
CA MET A 279 15.58 21.66 -14.35
C MET A 279 14.60 21.53 -13.19
N VAL A 280 14.73 20.46 -12.40
CA VAL A 280 13.95 20.29 -11.16
C VAL A 280 14.61 21.11 -10.05
N THR A 281 14.14 22.34 -9.90
CA THR A 281 14.64 23.30 -8.89
C THR A 281 13.93 23.10 -7.53
N LYS A 282 14.41 23.78 -6.48
CA LYS A 282 13.71 23.85 -5.17
C LYS A 282 12.28 24.39 -5.27
N SER A 283 11.99 25.19 -6.29
CA SER A 283 10.69 25.81 -6.57
C SER A 283 9.80 24.98 -7.51
N GLY A 284 10.30 23.85 -8.03
CA GLY A 284 9.60 22.99 -8.98
C GLY A 284 10.30 22.88 -10.35
N PRO A 285 9.71 22.12 -11.29
CA PRO A 285 10.25 21.95 -12.64
C PRO A 285 10.21 23.26 -13.45
N MET A 286 11.36 23.60 -14.04
CA MET A 286 11.53 24.79 -14.89
C MET A 286 12.03 24.35 -16.26
N THR A 287 11.39 24.79 -17.34
CA THR A 287 11.78 24.44 -18.71
C THR A 287 13.05 25.16 -19.12
N LEU A 288 14.09 24.39 -19.44
CA LEU A 288 15.38 24.86 -19.96
C LEU A 288 15.30 25.09 -21.47
N GLU A 289 14.70 24.15 -22.19
CA GLU A 289 14.54 24.15 -23.63
C GLU A 289 13.45 23.18 -24.08
N PHE A 290 12.96 23.38 -25.30
CA PHE A 290 12.13 22.42 -26.00
C PHE A 290 12.89 21.85 -27.20
N ASN A 291 12.71 20.57 -27.45
CA ASN A 291 13.10 19.94 -28.70
C ASN A 291 11.85 19.41 -29.43
N CYS A 292 11.93 19.27 -30.74
CA CYS A 292 10.80 18.96 -31.61
C CYS A 292 10.77 17.54 -32.18
N ARG A 293 11.54 16.67 -31.53
CA ARG A 293 11.83 15.29 -31.91
C ARG A 293 12.31 14.51 -30.68
N PHE A 294 12.37 13.19 -30.78
CA PHE A 294 12.93 12.39 -29.70
C PHE A 294 14.41 12.70 -29.45
N GLY A 295 14.86 12.57 -28.19
CA GLY A 295 16.27 12.70 -27.80
C GLY A 295 17.11 11.46 -28.13
N ASP A 296 18.41 11.63 -28.31
CA ASP A 296 19.37 10.53 -28.50
C ASP A 296 20.48 10.73 -27.45
N PRO A 297 20.61 9.89 -26.41
CA PRO A 297 20.22 8.47 -26.36
C PRO A 297 18.90 8.10 -25.65
N GLU A 298 18.04 9.05 -25.31
CA GLU A 298 16.82 8.77 -24.54
C GLU A 298 15.80 7.88 -25.27
N THR A 299 15.70 7.99 -26.60
CA THR A 299 14.78 7.17 -27.41
C THR A 299 15.02 5.69 -27.17
N GLN A 300 16.28 5.28 -27.12
CA GLN A 300 16.70 3.90 -27.00
C GLN A 300 16.15 3.25 -25.73
N VAL A 301 16.15 3.96 -24.60
CA VAL A 301 15.62 3.44 -23.33
C VAL A 301 14.09 3.56 -23.24
N LEU A 302 13.50 4.60 -23.84
CA LEU A 302 12.04 4.74 -23.89
C LEU A 302 11.41 3.61 -24.71
N MET A 303 11.94 3.31 -25.90
CA MET A 303 11.35 2.30 -26.79
C MET A 303 11.37 0.89 -26.18
N MET A 304 12.30 0.60 -25.26
CA MET A 304 12.32 -0.66 -24.51
C MET A 304 11.12 -0.83 -23.56
N LEU A 305 10.50 0.26 -23.11
CA LEU A 305 9.40 0.27 -22.14
C LEU A 305 8.03 0.49 -22.79
N LEU A 306 7.97 0.85 -24.07
CA LEU A 306 6.69 1.09 -24.75
C LEU A 306 5.95 -0.22 -25.04
N GLU A 307 4.74 -0.38 -24.51
CA GLU A 307 3.90 -1.57 -24.76
C GLU A 307 2.95 -1.36 -25.95
N THR A 308 2.39 -0.15 -26.06
CA THR A 308 1.47 0.18 -27.15
C THR A 308 2.23 0.24 -28.48
N ASP A 309 1.63 -0.34 -29.53
CA ASP A 309 2.18 -0.33 -30.89
C ASP A 309 2.51 1.11 -31.36
N LEU A 310 3.83 1.40 -31.48
CA LEU A 310 4.36 2.70 -31.90
C LEU A 310 3.78 3.14 -33.26
N TYR A 311 3.56 2.15 -34.12
CA TYR A 311 2.70 2.16 -35.30
C TYR A 311 1.52 3.12 -35.20
N ARG A 312 0.62 2.68 -34.32
CA ARG A 312 -0.70 3.25 -34.13
C ARG A 312 -0.62 4.62 -33.50
N ILE A 313 0.31 4.83 -32.58
CA ILE A 313 0.53 6.12 -31.91
C ILE A 313 0.93 7.18 -32.93
N MET A 314 1.98 6.90 -33.72
CA MET A 314 2.49 7.87 -34.70
C MET A 314 1.45 8.19 -35.77
N LYS A 315 0.73 7.17 -36.26
CA LYS A 315 -0.37 7.35 -37.21
C LYS A 315 -1.50 8.19 -36.62
N ALA A 316 -1.93 7.90 -35.39
CA ALA A 316 -2.97 8.64 -34.68
C ALA A 316 -2.58 10.11 -34.47
N CYS A 317 -1.30 10.38 -34.17
CA CYS A 317 -0.79 11.74 -34.11
C CYS A 317 -0.92 12.46 -35.47
N ALA A 318 -0.50 11.80 -36.55
CA ALA A 318 -0.55 12.37 -37.89
C ALA A 318 -1.97 12.68 -38.39
N ILE A 319 -2.98 11.93 -37.94
CA ILE A 319 -4.38 12.11 -38.39
C ILE A 319 -5.30 12.80 -37.37
N GLY A 320 -4.82 13.14 -36.17
CA GLY A 320 -5.62 13.88 -35.16
C GLY A 320 -6.52 13.02 -34.28
N THR A 321 -6.14 11.76 -34.02
CA THR A 321 -6.96 10.80 -33.25
C THR A 321 -6.20 10.21 -32.05
N LEU A 322 -5.20 10.93 -31.50
CA LEU A 322 -4.37 10.39 -30.40
C LEU A 322 -5.19 10.09 -29.15
N LYS A 323 -6.25 10.88 -28.89
CA LYS A 323 -7.18 10.67 -27.77
C LYS A 323 -7.81 9.27 -27.73
N GLU A 324 -7.93 8.61 -28.88
CA GLU A 324 -8.53 7.28 -29.00
C GLU A 324 -7.52 6.14 -28.73
N VAL A 325 -6.23 6.46 -28.62
CA VAL A 325 -5.16 5.48 -28.42
C VAL A 325 -4.67 5.52 -26.96
N PRO A 326 -4.99 4.51 -26.13
CA PRO A 326 -4.44 4.42 -24.78
C PRO A 326 -2.96 4.00 -24.84
N VAL A 327 -2.06 4.98 -24.69
CA VAL A 327 -0.61 4.74 -24.67
C VAL A 327 -0.19 4.15 -23.33
N LYS A 328 0.34 2.93 -23.35
CA LYS A 328 0.80 2.17 -22.17
C LYS A 328 2.30 1.96 -22.20
N TRP A 329 2.90 2.06 -21.02
CA TRP A 329 4.33 1.89 -20.77
C TRP A 329 4.53 0.89 -19.64
N ASN A 330 5.53 0.01 -19.76
CA ASN A 330 5.91 -0.93 -18.72
C ASN A 330 6.80 -0.26 -17.67
N THR A 331 6.20 0.61 -16.84
CA THR A 331 6.91 1.31 -15.77
C THR A 331 7.22 0.44 -14.55
N GLY A 332 6.76 -0.82 -14.53
CA GLY A 332 7.21 -1.83 -13.57
C GLY A 332 8.63 -2.35 -13.86
N MET A 333 9.20 -1.98 -15.01
CA MET A 333 10.59 -2.24 -15.38
C MET A 333 11.38 -0.93 -15.53
N SER A 334 12.69 -1.04 -15.54
CA SER A 334 13.63 0.05 -15.82
C SER A 334 14.52 -0.33 -17.00
N ALA A 335 14.83 0.66 -17.84
CA ALA A 335 15.74 0.55 -18.97
C ALA A 335 16.93 1.50 -18.77
N VAL A 336 18.15 1.01 -18.98
CA VAL A 336 19.39 1.80 -18.93
C VAL A 336 20.20 1.55 -20.19
N GLY A 337 20.67 2.61 -20.81
CA GLY A 337 21.46 2.60 -22.03
C GLY A 337 22.84 3.21 -21.82
N VAL A 338 23.90 2.48 -22.21
CA VAL A 338 25.29 2.92 -22.14
C VAL A 338 25.84 3.11 -23.55
N VAL A 339 26.31 4.32 -23.88
CA VAL A 339 26.93 4.61 -25.18
C VAL A 339 28.40 4.20 -25.16
N ILE A 340 28.83 3.56 -26.26
CA ILE A 340 30.23 3.28 -26.55
C ILE A 340 30.68 4.21 -27.67
N ALA A 341 31.66 5.06 -27.38
CA ALA A 341 32.19 6.10 -28.26
C ALA A 341 33.60 5.77 -28.76
N SER A 342 33.97 6.35 -29.91
CA SER A 342 35.31 6.27 -30.47
C SER A 342 36.31 7.16 -29.74
N LYS A 343 37.58 6.76 -29.77
CA LYS A 343 38.68 7.55 -29.21
C LYS A 343 38.69 8.97 -29.77
N GLY A 344 38.81 9.94 -28.87
CA GLY A 344 38.91 11.37 -29.19
C GLY A 344 37.57 12.11 -29.24
N TYR A 345 36.44 11.41 -29.11
CA TYR A 345 35.12 12.04 -29.00
C TYR A 345 35.02 12.85 -27.70
N PRO A 346 34.44 14.07 -27.67
CA PRO A 346 33.62 14.73 -28.70
C PRO A 346 34.34 15.61 -29.73
N GLU A 347 35.65 15.83 -29.60
CA GLU A 347 36.41 16.75 -30.47
C GLU A 347 36.79 16.11 -31.81
N THR A 348 37.22 14.85 -31.78
CA THR A 348 37.62 14.04 -32.93
C THR A 348 37.00 12.63 -32.83
N SER A 349 37.25 11.74 -33.79
CA SER A 349 36.79 10.35 -33.68
C SER A 349 37.60 9.43 -34.59
N THR A 350 38.15 8.34 -34.05
CA THR A 350 38.77 7.28 -34.86
C THR A 350 37.73 6.47 -35.63
N LYS A 351 37.92 6.34 -36.94
CA LYS A 351 37.04 5.59 -37.85
C LYS A 351 37.75 4.34 -38.40
N GLY A 352 36.98 3.34 -38.83
CA GLY A 352 37.48 2.12 -39.46
C GLY A 352 37.94 1.03 -38.50
N CYS A 353 37.72 1.18 -37.19
CA CYS A 353 38.11 0.19 -36.19
C CYS A 353 37.10 -0.97 -36.17
N VAL A 354 37.57 -2.22 -36.27
CA VAL A 354 36.71 -3.43 -36.23
C VAL A 354 36.05 -3.57 -34.86
N ILE A 355 34.73 -3.78 -34.85
CA ILE A 355 33.89 -3.97 -33.68
C ILE A 355 33.74 -5.47 -33.42
N SER A 356 34.06 -5.91 -32.20
CA SER A 356 33.96 -7.31 -31.76
C SER A 356 33.07 -7.44 -30.52
N GLY A 357 32.66 -8.67 -30.17
CA GLY A 357 31.90 -8.95 -28.95
C GLY A 357 30.36 -8.86 -29.05
N LEU A 358 29.81 -8.36 -30.17
CA LEU A 358 28.36 -8.22 -30.36
C LEU A 358 27.56 -9.53 -30.15
N SER A 359 28.08 -10.66 -30.65
CA SER A 359 27.40 -11.96 -30.53
C SER A 359 27.32 -12.51 -29.10
N GLN A 360 28.16 -12.02 -28.19
CA GLN A 360 28.11 -12.41 -26.78
C GLN A 360 26.99 -11.70 -26.02
N VAL A 361 26.66 -10.48 -26.46
CA VAL A 361 25.66 -9.62 -25.83
C VAL A 361 24.24 -9.96 -26.32
N CYS A 362 24.09 -10.31 -27.60
CA CYS A 362 22.77 -10.59 -28.21
C CYS A 362 22.14 -11.94 -27.81
N LYS A 363 22.60 -12.61 -26.74
CA LYS A 363 22.00 -13.86 -26.22
C LYS A 363 20.85 -13.63 -25.24
N ASP A 364 20.80 -12.43 -24.66
CA ASP A 364 19.78 -12.03 -23.69
C ASP A 364 18.74 -11.17 -24.40
N GLU A 365 17.48 -11.62 -24.42
CA GLU A 365 16.38 -10.93 -25.10
C GLU A 365 16.05 -9.56 -24.50
N ASP A 366 16.44 -9.32 -23.25
CA ASP A 366 16.25 -8.04 -22.56
C ASP A 366 17.46 -7.10 -22.69
N ILE A 367 18.44 -7.43 -23.54
CA ILE A 367 19.56 -6.56 -23.91
C ILE A 367 19.53 -6.29 -25.42
N VAL A 368 19.52 -5.01 -25.78
CA VAL A 368 19.48 -4.57 -27.19
C VAL A 368 20.66 -3.65 -27.49
N VAL A 369 21.33 -3.89 -28.62
CA VAL A 369 22.41 -3.04 -29.10
C VAL A 369 21.90 -2.16 -30.24
N PHE A 370 21.81 -0.85 -30.00
CA PHE A 370 21.45 0.13 -31.00
C PHE A 370 22.69 0.71 -31.66
N HIS A 371 22.67 0.77 -32.99
CA HIS A 371 23.81 1.21 -33.78
C HIS A 371 23.68 2.69 -34.15
N SER A 372 24.72 3.47 -33.85
CA SER A 372 24.84 4.88 -34.22
C SER A 372 25.84 5.01 -35.39
N GLY A 373 27.10 5.33 -35.11
CA GLY A 373 28.14 5.51 -36.13
C GLY A 373 28.86 4.21 -36.50
N VAL A 374 28.24 3.33 -37.28
CA VAL A 374 28.85 2.08 -37.80
C VAL A 374 28.82 2.00 -39.34
N ALA A 375 29.79 1.31 -39.92
CA ALA A 375 29.84 1.01 -41.36
C ALA A 375 30.33 -0.43 -41.63
N ARG A 376 30.26 -0.89 -42.88
CA ARG A 376 30.87 -2.16 -43.33
C ARG A 376 32.35 -1.93 -43.67
N GLY A 377 33.22 -2.75 -43.10
CA GLY A 377 34.65 -2.81 -43.39
C GLY A 377 35.01 -4.00 -44.29
N ALA A 378 36.30 -4.35 -44.33
CA ALA A 378 36.77 -5.53 -45.06
C ALA A 378 36.13 -6.82 -44.49
N ASN A 379 35.85 -7.79 -45.37
CA ASN A 379 35.22 -9.08 -45.03
C ASN A 379 33.85 -8.97 -44.33
N ASP A 380 33.08 -7.92 -44.64
CA ASP A 380 31.76 -7.64 -44.07
C ASP A 380 31.76 -7.42 -42.54
N SER A 381 32.92 -7.10 -41.97
CA SER A 381 33.04 -6.75 -40.55
C SER A 381 32.40 -5.38 -40.25
N LEU A 382 31.79 -5.24 -39.07
CA LEU A 382 31.31 -3.94 -38.60
C LEU A 382 32.48 -3.09 -38.10
N VAL A 383 32.57 -1.86 -38.58
CA VAL A 383 33.62 -0.90 -38.19
C VAL A 383 33.05 0.42 -37.68
N THR A 384 33.82 1.14 -36.87
CA THR A 384 33.44 2.49 -36.38
C THR A 384 33.38 3.51 -37.52
N ALA A 385 32.36 4.38 -37.53
CA ALA A 385 32.15 5.40 -38.58
C ALA A 385 31.72 6.78 -38.04
N GLY A 386 31.52 6.92 -36.73
CA GLY A 386 31.14 8.17 -36.07
C GLY A 386 31.66 8.28 -34.64
N GLY A 387 31.40 9.41 -33.98
CA GLY A 387 31.84 9.66 -32.61
C GLY A 387 31.16 8.73 -31.59
N ARG A 388 29.83 8.71 -31.57
CA ARG A 388 29.04 7.70 -30.83
C ARG A 388 28.84 6.50 -31.75
N VAL A 389 29.30 5.32 -31.34
CA VAL A 389 29.33 4.12 -32.19
C VAL A 389 28.12 3.24 -31.93
N LEU A 390 27.89 2.86 -30.67
CA LEU A 390 26.82 1.97 -30.24
C LEU A 390 26.18 2.48 -28.96
N LEU A 391 24.97 2.01 -28.67
CA LEU A 391 24.38 2.05 -27.33
C LEU A 391 23.90 0.65 -26.95
N VAL A 392 24.32 0.18 -25.78
CA VAL A 392 23.84 -1.07 -25.20
C VAL A 392 22.78 -0.77 -24.15
N ALA A 393 21.55 -1.19 -24.41
CA ALA A 393 20.43 -0.99 -23.51
C ALA A 393 20.05 -2.31 -22.83
N ALA A 394 19.78 -2.26 -21.53
CA ALA A 394 19.26 -3.41 -20.78
C ALA A 394 17.98 -3.02 -20.04
N LYS A 395 17.00 -3.94 -20.04
CA LYS A 395 15.73 -3.80 -19.32
C LYS A 395 15.66 -4.83 -18.18
N ARG A 396 15.36 -4.37 -16.97
CA ARG A 396 15.27 -5.20 -15.75
C ARG A 396 14.20 -4.67 -14.80
N ASN A 397 13.92 -5.42 -13.74
CA ASN A 397 12.92 -5.06 -12.72
C ASN A 397 13.37 -3.90 -11.80
N SER A 398 14.64 -3.45 -11.89
CA SER A 398 15.12 -2.30 -11.15
C SER A 398 16.19 -1.51 -11.91
N LEU A 399 16.26 -0.21 -11.67
CA LEU A 399 17.23 0.68 -12.32
C LEU A 399 18.69 0.24 -12.08
N ARG A 400 19.00 -0.24 -10.87
CA ARG A 400 20.35 -0.69 -10.51
C ARG A 400 20.76 -1.96 -11.27
N THR A 401 19.84 -2.93 -11.38
CA THR A 401 20.12 -4.17 -12.11
C THR A 401 20.21 -3.90 -13.62
N ALA A 402 19.34 -3.04 -14.16
CA ALA A 402 19.42 -2.59 -15.54
C ALA A 402 20.77 -1.89 -15.84
N ALA A 403 21.20 -0.96 -14.98
CA ALA A 403 22.48 -0.26 -15.14
C ALA A 403 23.67 -1.23 -15.09
N SER A 404 23.67 -2.16 -14.13
CA SER A 404 24.74 -3.16 -14.03
C SER A 404 24.77 -4.08 -15.26
N SER A 405 23.62 -4.56 -15.73
CA SER A 405 23.53 -5.38 -16.94
C SER A 405 23.99 -4.64 -18.19
N ALA A 406 23.55 -3.40 -18.39
CA ALA A 406 23.94 -2.58 -19.54
C ALA A 406 25.45 -2.30 -19.54
N THR A 407 26.03 -1.94 -18.39
CA THR A 407 27.48 -1.69 -18.26
C THR A 407 28.30 -2.95 -18.50
N ASN A 408 27.90 -4.09 -17.95
CA ASN A 408 28.60 -5.37 -18.17
C ASN A 408 28.53 -5.82 -19.63
N ALA A 409 27.38 -5.63 -20.27
CA ALA A 409 27.20 -5.91 -21.69
C ALA A 409 28.02 -4.97 -22.57
N ALA A 410 28.05 -3.66 -22.27
CA ALA A 410 28.90 -2.70 -22.95
C ALA A 410 30.39 -3.05 -22.82
N ALA A 411 30.82 -3.53 -21.65
CA ALA A 411 32.20 -3.98 -21.42
C ALA A 411 32.60 -5.22 -22.24
N SER A 412 31.63 -5.99 -22.75
CA SER A 412 31.88 -7.17 -23.58
C SER A 412 32.09 -6.82 -25.06
N ILE A 413 31.80 -5.58 -25.47
CA ILE A 413 32.00 -5.08 -26.82
C ILE A 413 33.31 -4.31 -26.87
N ASP A 414 34.17 -4.64 -27.84
CA ASP A 414 35.50 -4.04 -27.94
C ASP A 414 35.84 -3.59 -29.37
N PHE A 415 36.51 -2.45 -29.44
CA PHE A 415 37.22 -1.94 -30.61
C PHE A 415 38.34 -0.99 -30.14
N PRO A 416 39.44 -0.85 -30.90
CA PRO A 416 40.57 0.00 -30.52
C PRO A 416 40.17 1.41 -30.04
N GLY A 417 40.39 1.68 -28.75
CA GLY A 417 40.12 2.97 -28.13
C GLY A 417 38.66 3.25 -27.81
N ALA A 418 37.82 2.20 -27.64
CA ALA A 418 36.46 2.33 -27.14
C ALA A 418 36.41 3.05 -25.78
N GLN A 419 35.45 3.96 -25.63
CA GLN A 419 35.21 4.73 -24.42
C GLN A 419 33.74 4.64 -24.05
N TYR A 420 33.43 4.30 -22.81
CA TYR A 420 32.06 4.28 -22.28
C TYR A 420 32.10 4.60 -20.79
N ARG A 421 30.97 5.09 -20.27
CA ARG A 421 30.81 5.38 -18.84
C ARG A 421 30.37 4.15 -18.06
N LYS A 422 30.85 4.04 -16.82
CA LYS A 422 30.51 2.93 -15.91
C LYS A 422 29.48 3.32 -14.85
N ASP A 423 29.08 4.58 -14.83
CA ASP A 423 28.26 5.20 -13.78
C ASP A 423 26.95 5.80 -14.30
N ILE A 424 26.46 5.36 -15.47
CA ILE A 424 25.13 5.75 -15.97
C ILE A 424 24.06 5.40 -14.92
N ALA A 425 23.13 6.32 -14.68
CA ALA A 425 22.11 6.28 -13.63
C ALA A 425 22.61 6.40 -12.18
N ARG A 426 23.91 6.64 -11.94
CA ARG A 426 24.46 6.72 -10.56
C ARG A 426 23.78 7.79 -9.69
N ARG A 427 23.45 8.95 -10.25
CA ARG A 427 22.76 10.05 -9.53
C ARG A 427 21.35 9.66 -9.09
N ALA A 428 20.66 8.78 -9.83
CA ALA A 428 19.38 8.25 -9.41
C ALA A 428 19.51 7.36 -8.16
N PHE A 429 20.66 6.68 -7.99
CA PHE A 429 20.85 5.78 -6.85
C PHE A 429 20.86 6.52 -5.51
N SER A 430 21.31 7.76 -5.42
CA SER A 430 21.31 8.51 -4.15
C SER A 430 19.91 8.96 -3.71
N LYS A 431 18.96 9.16 -4.63
CA LYS A 431 17.52 9.33 -4.28
C LYS A 431 16.79 8.00 -4.07
N ILE A 432 17.26 6.92 -4.70
CA ILE A 432 16.80 5.55 -4.42
C ILE A 432 17.42 5.01 -3.10
N ASN A 433 18.48 5.65 -2.58
CA ASN A 433 19.15 5.25 -1.34
C ASN A 433 18.33 5.56 -0.09
N GLY A 434 17.18 6.22 -0.21
CA GLY A 434 16.16 6.17 0.82
C GLY A 434 15.53 4.78 0.82
N LEU A 435 15.76 4.01 1.88
CA LEU A 435 14.99 2.78 2.14
C LEU A 435 13.50 3.14 2.05
N SER A 436 12.79 2.65 1.04
CA SER A 436 11.36 2.94 0.93
C SER A 436 10.57 2.09 1.92
N TYR A 437 9.36 2.50 2.27
CA TYR A 437 8.51 1.67 3.13
C TYR A 437 8.18 0.32 2.46
N LEU A 438 8.04 0.32 1.12
CA LEU A 438 7.93 -0.90 0.31
C LEU A 438 9.17 -1.80 0.42
N GLU A 439 10.38 -1.24 0.37
CA GLU A 439 11.62 -2.00 0.58
C GLU A 439 11.78 -2.54 2.00
N SER A 440 11.08 -1.93 2.97
CA SER A 440 10.98 -2.48 4.34
C SER A 440 10.01 -3.66 4.46
N GLY A 441 9.36 -4.02 3.35
CA GLY A 441 8.37 -5.09 3.27
C GLY A 441 6.97 -4.64 3.69
N VAL A 442 6.59 -3.38 3.39
CA VAL A 442 5.22 -2.88 3.56
C VAL A 442 4.71 -2.20 2.27
N ASP A 443 3.73 -2.81 1.60
CA ASP A 443 3.17 -2.34 0.32
C ASP A 443 1.87 -1.52 0.48
N ILE A 444 2.00 -0.19 0.50
CA ILE A 444 0.85 0.72 0.67
C ILE A 444 -0.06 0.74 -0.56
N ASP A 445 0.50 0.63 -1.77
CA ASP A 445 -0.30 0.59 -3.01
C ASP A 445 -1.14 -0.68 -3.07
N ALA A 446 -0.60 -1.82 -2.61
CA ALA A 446 -1.38 -3.04 -2.44
C ALA A 446 -2.53 -2.84 -1.44
N ALA A 447 -2.29 -2.20 -0.29
CA ALA A 447 -3.35 -1.89 0.67
C ALA A 447 -4.46 -1.01 0.06
N ALA A 448 -4.10 0.03 -0.69
CA ALA A 448 -5.07 0.87 -1.40
C ALA A 448 -5.89 0.08 -2.45
N ASN A 449 -5.25 -0.85 -3.16
CA ASN A 449 -5.94 -1.74 -4.10
C ASN A 449 -6.86 -2.74 -3.39
N LEU A 450 -6.49 -3.24 -2.21
CA LEU A 450 -7.35 -4.09 -1.40
C LEU A 450 -8.63 -3.35 -1.02
N ILE A 451 -8.54 -2.12 -0.53
CA ILE A 451 -9.70 -1.28 -0.16
C ILE A 451 -10.70 -1.21 -1.33
N ARG A 452 -10.23 -0.97 -2.56
CA ARG A 452 -11.08 -0.94 -3.76
C ARG A 452 -11.79 -2.27 -4.04
N LEU A 453 -11.16 -3.40 -3.73
CA LEU A 453 -11.74 -4.73 -3.92
C LEU A 453 -12.82 -5.06 -2.88
N ILE A 454 -12.63 -4.61 -1.64
CA ILE A 454 -13.51 -4.98 -0.52
C ILE A 454 -14.62 -3.96 -0.22
N GLU A 455 -14.50 -2.72 -0.69
CA GLU A 455 -15.54 -1.67 -0.52
C GLU A 455 -16.95 -2.15 -0.93
N PRO A 456 -17.16 -2.86 -2.07
CA PRO A 456 -18.49 -3.36 -2.43
C PRO A 456 -19.00 -4.44 -1.47
N LEU A 457 -18.12 -5.27 -0.91
CA LEU A 457 -18.48 -6.33 0.04
C LEU A 457 -18.95 -5.72 1.36
N ALA A 458 -18.19 -4.77 1.91
CA ALA A 458 -18.56 -4.06 3.13
C ALA A 458 -19.86 -3.25 2.94
N THR A 459 -19.98 -2.53 1.81
CA THR A 459 -21.20 -1.79 1.47
C THR A 459 -22.43 -2.71 1.37
N GLY A 460 -22.26 -3.95 0.92
CA GLY A 460 -23.32 -4.96 0.87
C GLY A 460 -23.90 -5.32 2.26
N THR A 461 -23.16 -5.07 3.34
CA THR A 461 -23.61 -5.29 4.72
C THR A 461 -24.30 -4.07 5.35
N HIS A 462 -24.31 -2.93 4.65
CA HIS A 462 -24.82 -1.68 5.22
C HIS A 462 -26.29 -1.83 5.64
N ARG A 463 -26.57 -1.34 6.83
CA ARG A 463 -27.91 -1.22 7.40
C ARG A 463 -28.26 0.23 7.69
N ARG A 464 -29.53 0.49 7.99
CA ARG A 464 -29.97 1.82 8.44
C ARG A 464 -29.11 2.27 9.62
N GLY A 465 -28.56 3.48 9.53
CA GLY A 465 -27.70 4.08 10.56
C GLY A 465 -26.23 4.15 10.17
N VAL A 466 -25.76 3.33 9.24
CA VAL A 466 -24.37 3.42 8.75
C VAL A 466 -24.18 4.74 7.98
N LEU A 467 -23.13 5.48 8.35
CA LEU A 467 -22.70 6.71 7.67
C LEU A 467 -21.30 6.50 7.07
N GLY A 468 -21.03 7.15 5.93
CA GLY A 468 -19.72 7.09 5.29
C GLY A 468 -19.51 5.87 4.39
N ARG A 469 -18.24 5.67 3.99
CA ARG A 469 -17.76 4.55 3.16
C ARG A 469 -16.49 3.98 3.77
N LEU A 470 -16.11 2.77 3.32
CA LEU A 470 -14.85 2.13 3.70
C LEU A 470 -13.65 3.00 3.27
N GLY A 471 -12.57 3.00 4.06
CA GLY A 471 -11.34 3.77 3.77
C GLY A 471 -11.22 5.12 4.49
N CYS A 472 -12.20 5.47 5.34
CA CYS A 472 -12.07 6.55 6.32
C CYS A 472 -11.36 6.04 7.60
N TYR A 473 -10.85 6.96 8.43
CA TYR A 473 -10.19 6.63 9.71
C TYR A 473 -11.04 5.78 10.67
N SER A 474 -12.36 5.79 10.52
CA SER A 474 -13.28 5.10 11.44
C SER A 474 -14.61 4.77 10.77
N GLY A 475 -15.31 3.78 11.31
CA GLY A 475 -16.70 3.47 10.95
C GLY A 475 -17.69 4.34 11.74
N LEU A 476 -18.79 4.77 11.12
CA LEU A 476 -19.79 5.63 11.75
C LEU A 476 -21.18 5.00 11.78
N PHE A 477 -21.86 5.13 12.92
CA PHE A 477 -23.22 4.62 13.11
C PHE A 477 -24.11 5.62 13.88
N GLN A 478 -25.19 6.09 13.25
CA GLN A 478 -26.14 7.01 13.87
C GLN A 478 -27.09 6.31 14.85
N LEU A 479 -27.14 6.78 16.10
CA LEU A 479 -27.95 6.14 17.14
C LEU A 479 -29.46 6.26 16.90
N SER A 480 -29.93 7.33 16.25
CA SER A 480 -31.36 7.50 15.93
C SER A 480 -31.92 6.46 14.95
N ALA A 481 -31.06 5.67 14.30
CA ALA A 481 -31.44 4.55 13.47
C ALA A 481 -31.74 3.26 14.25
N MET A 482 -31.42 3.22 15.54
CA MET A 482 -31.73 2.09 16.43
C MET A 482 -33.25 1.94 16.65
N ASP A 483 -33.64 0.81 17.24
CA ASP A 483 -35.04 0.54 17.57
C ASP A 483 -35.59 1.61 18.53
N SER A 484 -36.58 2.38 18.08
CA SER A 484 -37.19 3.47 18.84
C SER A 484 -37.93 3.01 20.10
N ARG A 485 -38.10 1.70 20.30
CA ARG A 485 -38.68 1.11 21.51
C ARG A 485 -37.68 0.96 22.66
N LEU A 486 -36.37 1.14 22.40
CA LEU A 486 -35.35 1.16 23.45
C LEU A 486 -35.57 2.38 24.35
N LYS A 487 -35.78 2.16 25.64
CA LYS A 487 -36.04 3.23 26.62
C LYS A 487 -34.77 3.68 27.33
N ASP A 488 -33.91 2.72 27.64
CA ASP A 488 -32.65 2.95 28.34
C ASP A 488 -31.55 2.11 27.68
N PRO A 489 -31.05 2.52 26.50
CA PRO A 489 -30.18 1.67 25.70
C PRO A 489 -28.76 1.56 26.29
N VAL A 490 -28.24 0.33 26.25
CA VAL A 490 -26.89 -0.07 26.67
C VAL A 490 -26.19 -0.66 25.46
N LEU A 491 -25.02 -0.11 25.13
CA LEU A 491 -24.10 -0.69 24.17
C LEU A 491 -23.36 -1.87 24.81
N VAL A 492 -23.29 -2.98 24.10
CA VAL A 492 -22.49 -4.15 24.47
C VAL A 492 -21.38 -4.29 23.44
N GLN A 493 -20.15 -4.45 23.91
CA GLN A 493 -18.94 -4.53 23.09
C GLN A 493 -18.16 -5.80 23.42
N GLY A 494 -17.62 -6.46 22.39
CA GLY A 494 -16.87 -7.71 22.55
C GLY A 494 -15.80 -7.82 21.47
N THR A 495 -14.69 -8.45 21.82
CA THR A 495 -13.59 -8.77 20.91
C THR A 495 -13.17 -10.21 21.10
N ASP A 496 -12.88 -10.90 20.01
CA ASP A 496 -12.31 -12.25 20.00
C ASP A 496 -11.56 -12.48 18.67
N GLY A 497 -10.80 -13.57 18.58
CA GLY A 497 -10.06 -13.97 17.38
C GLY A 497 -10.44 -15.36 16.87
N VAL A 498 -9.78 -15.77 15.78
CA VAL A 498 -9.93 -17.14 15.22
C VAL A 498 -8.98 -18.14 15.89
N GLY A 499 -7.90 -17.64 16.49
CA GLY A 499 -6.89 -18.48 17.14
C GLY A 499 -6.17 -19.39 16.16
N THR A 500 -5.68 -20.53 16.65
CA THR A 500 -4.80 -21.40 15.84
C THR A 500 -5.52 -22.16 14.71
N LYS A 501 -6.84 -22.02 14.56
CA LYS A 501 -7.59 -22.52 13.40
C LYS A 501 -7.10 -21.90 12.09
N VAL A 502 -6.55 -20.68 12.12
CA VAL A 502 -5.91 -20.04 10.95
C VAL A 502 -4.81 -20.90 10.33
N LYS A 503 -4.04 -21.65 11.13
CA LYS A 503 -3.00 -22.56 10.62
C LYS A 503 -3.57 -23.66 9.72
N ILE A 504 -4.76 -24.15 10.02
CA ILE A 504 -5.41 -25.16 9.18
C ILE A 504 -5.89 -24.51 7.88
N ALA A 505 -6.44 -23.30 7.93
CA ALA A 505 -6.81 -22.53 6.75
C ALA A 505 -5.60 -22.29 5.83
N GLU A 506 -4.45 -21.96 6.40
CA GLU A 506 -3.18 -21.83 5.67
C GLU A 506 -2.73 -23.15 5.03
N ILE A 507 -2.72 -24.26 5.79
CA ILE A 507 -2.32 -25.58 5.25
C ILE A 507 -3.24 -25.99 4.10
N MET A 508 -4.54 -25.74 4.25
CA MET A 508 -5.56 -26.11 3.26
C MET A 508 -5.71 -25.08 2.13
N GLN A 509 -5.05 -23.91 2.23
CA GLN A 509 -5.25 -22.76 1.34
C GLN A 509 -6.74 -22.38 1.19
N LYS A 510 -7.48 -22.43 2.30
CA LYS A 510 -8.93 -22.20 2.35
C LYS A 510 -9.27 -21.18 3.44
N TYR A 511 -9.54 -19.95 3.02
CA TYR A 511 -9.65 -18.78 3.91
C TYR A 511 -11.07 -18.17 3.98
N ASP A 512 -12.02 -18.69 3.21
CA ASP A 512 -13.40 -18.20 3.15
C ASP A 512 -14.18 -18.44 4.44
N THR A 513 -13.82 -19.49 5.19
CA THR A 513 -14.55 -19.89 6.40
C THR A 513 -14.09 -19.15 7.66
N ILE A 514 -12.82 -18.77 7.74
CA ILE A 514 -12.25 -18.13 8.94
C ILE A 514 -12.78 -16.70 9.15
N GLY A 515 -13.24 -16.03 8.09
CA GLY A 515 -13.94 -14.75 8.22
C GLY A 515 -15.28 -14.90 8.95
N GLN A 516 -16.02 -15.99 8.71
CA GLN A 516 -17.23 -16.29 9.46
C GLN A 516 -16.92 -16.67 10.90
N ASP A 517 -15.88 -17.48 11.13
CA ASP A 517 -15.43 -17.82 12.48
C ASP A 517 -15.18 -16.55 13.31
N LEU A 518 -14.46 -15.58 12.75
CA LEU A 518 -14.15 -14.31 13.41
C LEU A 518 -15.41 -13.56 13.88
N VAL A 519 -16.39 -13.41 12.98
CA VAL A 519 -17.66 -12.75 13.29
C VAL A 519 -18.45 -13.55 14.32
N ALA A 520 -18.55 -14.88 14.15
CA ALA A 520 -19.32 -15.76 15.02
C ALA A 520 -18.82 -15.71 16.47
N MET A 521 -17.49 -15.71 16.68
CA MET A 521 -16.89 -15.62 18.01
C MET A 521 -17.31 -14.33 18.73
N CYS A 522 -17.40 -13.21 18.03
CA CYS A 522 -17.77 -11.93 18.64
C CYS A 522 -19.29 -11.76 18.80
N VAL A 523 -20.08 -12.00 17.75
CA VAL A 523 -21.53 -11.65 17.76
C VAL A 523 -22.36 -12.59 18.65
N ASN A 524 -21.93 -13.84 18.82
CA ASN A 524 -22.59 -14.76 19.75
C ASN A 524 -22.39 -14.32 21.20
N ASP A 525 -21.23 -13.72 21.52
CA ASP A 525 -20.93 -13.18 22.84
C ASP A 525 -21.73 -11.90 23.13
N ILE A 526 -21.89 -11.03 22.12
CA ILE A 526 -22.84 -9.90 22.18
C ILE A 526 -24.27 -10.39 22.46
N LEU A 527 -24.70 -11.45 21.78
CA LEU A 527 -26.01 -12.06 21.99
C LEU A 527 -26.15 -12.63 23.42
N CYS A 528 -25.09 -13.14 24.02
CA CYS A 528 -25.09 -13.63 25.41
C CYS A 528 -25.40 -12.54 26.43
N ALA A 529 -25.11 -11.27 26.13
CA ALA A 529 -25.52 -10.12 26.94
C ALA A 529 -26.98 -9.68 26.66
N GLY A 530 -27.67 -10.35 25.75
CA GLY A 530 -29.04 -10.03 25.31
C GLY A 530 -29.10 -8.93 24.24
N ALA A 531 -27.97 -8.55 23.66
CA ALA A 531 -27.88 -7.46 22.70
C ALA A 531 -28.06 -7.91 21.25
N GLU A 532 -28.66 -7.03 20.45
CA GLU A 532 -28.68 -7.13 18.99
C GLU A 532 -27.38 -6.57 18.42
N PRO A 533 -26.55 -7.37 17.73
CA PRO A 533 -25.39 -6.86 17.01
C PRO A 533 -25.79 -5.88 15.90
N PHE A 534 -25.06 -4.79 15.73
CA PHE A 534 -25.30 -3.83 14.66
C PHE A 534 -24.03 -3.36 13.93
N ALA A 535 -22.85 -3.44 14.54
CA ALA A 535 -21.59 -3.03 13.95
C ALA A 535 -20.49 -4.07 14.19
N PHE A 536 -19.58 -4.19 13.22
CA PHE A 536 -18.41 -5.05 13.29
C PHE A 536 -17.19 -4.34 12.68
N LEU A 537 -16.02 -4.48 13.30
CA LEU A 537 -14.71 -4.14 12.74
C LEU A 537 -13.79 -5.36 12.77
N ASP A 538 -12.89 -5.46 11.79
CA ASP A 538 -11.82 -6.46 11.76
C ASP A 538 -10.41 -5.85 11.94
N TYR A 539 -9.50 -6.65 12.47
CA TYR A 539 -8.06 -6.41 12.47
C TYR A 539 -7.40 -7.64 11.87
N MET A 540 -6.66 -7.44 10.77
CA MET A 540 -5.95 -8.50 10.07
C MET A 540 -4.46 -8.15 10.00
N ALA A 541 -3.63 -8.96 10.67
CA ALA A 541 -2.18 -8.83 10.62
C ALA A 541 -1.59 -9.92 9.71
N CYS A 542 -0.55 -9.58 8.94
CA CYS A 542 0.14 -10.54 8.09
C CYS A 542 1.61 -10.18 7.86
N GLY A 543 2.42 -11.16 7.42
CA GLY A 543 3.83 -10.90 7.09
C GLY A 543 4.02 -10.15 5.77
N ARG A 544 3.13 -10.43 4.81
CA ARG A 544 3.02 -9.74 3.53
C ARG A 544 1.61 -9.89 2.98
N LEU A 545 1.04 -8.79 2.51
CA LEU A 545 -0.30 -8.69 2.01
C LEU A 545 -0.46 -9.48 0.71
N GLN A 546 -1.42 -10.40 0.70
CA GLN A 546 -1.85 -11.10 -0.50
C GLN A 546 -3.30 -10.72 -0.78
N LEU A 547 -3.50 -9.95 -1.84
CA LEU A 547 -4.80 -9.32 -2.15
C LEU A 547 -5.93 -10.34 -2.27
N THR A 548 -5.70 -11.48 -2.93
CA THR A 548 -6.71 -12.51 -3.15
C THR A 548 -7.13 -13.22 -1.87
N VAL A 549 -6.17 -13.55 -1.00
CA VAL A 549 -6.43 -14.18 0.31
C VAL A 549 -7.18 -13.21 1.20
N SER A 550 -6.70 -11.98 1.30
CA SER A 550 -7.29 -10.91 2.12
C SER A 550 -8.74 -10.62 1.71
N ALA A 551 -9.00 -10.46 0.40
CA ALA A 551 -10.35 -10.27 -0.10
C ALA A 551 -11.28 -11.47 0.18
N THR A 552 -10.73 -12.70 0.19
CA THR A 552 -11.50 -13.91 0.51
C THR A 552 -11.89 -13.96 1.99
N ILE A 553 -10.99 -13.58 2.90
CA ILE A 553 -11.27 -13.47 4.33
C ILE A 553 -12.36 -12.41 4.56
N VAL A 554 -12.19 -11.21 4.00
CA VAL A 554 -13.16 -10.11 4.15
C VAL A 554 -14.52 -10.47 3.56
N LYS A 555 -14.57 -11.23 2.47
CA LYS A 555 -15.83 -11.78 1.95
C LYS A 555 -16.52 -12.67 2.99
N GLY A 556 -15.78 -13.57 3.65
CA GLY A 556 -16.32 -14.40 4.73
C GLY A 556 -16.84 -13.59 5.91
N ILE A 557 -16.14 -12.50 6.28
CA ILE A 557 -16.58 -11.54 7.31
C ILE A 557 -17.89 -10.85 6.88
N ALA A 558 -17.96 -10.35 5.64
CA ALA A 558 -19.14 -9.65 5.13
C ALA A 558 -20.37 -10.56 5.04
N ASP A 559 -20.20 -11.79 4.56
CA ASP A 559 -21.27 -12.80 4.51
C ASP A 559 -21.78 -13.11 5.92
N ALA A 560 -20.88 -13.26 6.90
CA ALA A 560 -21.24 -13.52 8.29
C ALA A 560 -21.87 -12.31 9.01
N CYS A 561 -21.44 -11.09 8.70
CA CYS A 561 -22.08 -9.86 9.17
C CYS A 561 -23.54 -9.81 8.71
N THR A 562 -23.78 -10.13 7.43
CA THR A 562 -25.12 -10.22 6.85
C THR A 562 -25.97 -11.27 7.56
N LEU A 563 -25.42 -12.46 7.84
CA LEU A 563 -26.11 -13.52 8.59
C LEU A 563 -26.47 -13.10 10.03
N SER A 564 -25.60 -12.30 10.64
CA SER A 564 -25.76 -11.81 12.03
C SER A 564 -26.63 -10.55 12.12
N GLY A 565 -26.90 -9.90 10.98
CA GLY A 565 -27.61 -8.63 10.89
C GLY A 565 -26.78 -7.41 11.30
N CYS A 566 -25.45 -7.51 11.42
CA CYS A 566 -24.59 -6.35 11.65
C CYS A 566 -23.95 -5.83 10.36
N ALA A 567 -23.42 -4.61 10.39
CA ALA A 567 -22.66 -4.03 9.29
C ALA A 567 -21.15 -4.08 9.56
N LEU A 568 -20.38 -4.47 8.54
CA LEU A 568 -18.93 -4.31 8.51
C LEU A 568 -18.61 -2.85 8.24
N LEU A 569 -18.20 -2.11 9.27
CA LEU A 569 -18.01 -0.66 9.17
C LEU A 569 -16.58 -0.25 8.76
N GLY A 570 -15.63 -1.17 8.85
CA GLY A 570 -14.22 -0.90 8.64
C GLY A 570 -13.34 -1.92 9.35
N GLY A 571 -12.05 -1.65 9.37
CA GLY A 571 -11.05 -2.50 10.00
C GLY A 571 -9.65 -2.02 9.65
N GLU A 572 -8.64 -2.73 10.14
CA GLU A 572 -7.23 -2.46 9.86
C GLU A 572 -6.55 -3.68 9.23
N THR A 573 -5.67 -3.41 8.27
CA THR A 573 -4.81 -4.44 7.64
C THR A 573 -3.34 -4.10 7.86
N ALA A 574 -2.70 -4.80 8.80
CA ALA A 574 -1.33 -4.54 9.21
C ALA A 574 -0.33 -5.50 8.52
N GLU A 575 0.59 -4.94 7.72
CA GLU A 575 1.73 -5.69 7.17
C GLU A 575 2.96 -5.57 8.10
N MET A 576 3.36 -6.68 8.70
CA MET A 576 4.33 -6.75 9.79
C MET A 576 5.42 -7.79 9.49
N PRO A 577 6.32 -7.52 8.53
CA PRO A 577 7.27 -8.50 7.96
C PRO A 577 8.31 -9.04 8.95
N SER A 578 8.52 -8.37 10.09
CA SER A 578 9.41 -8.86 11.14
C SER A 578 8.68 -9.67 12.24
N MET A 579 7.36 -9.70 12.21
CA MET A 579 6.52 -10.37 13.22
C MET A 579 5.92 -11.67 12.69
N TYR A 580 5.53 -11.69 11.42
CA TYR A 580 4.91 -12.83 10.76
C TYR A 580 5.69 -13.23 9.51
N ASP A 581 5.71 -14.53 9.22
CA ASP A 581 6.21 -15.03 7.95
C ASP A 581 5.24 -14.70 6.79
N ILE A 582 5.76 -14.72 5.56
CA ILE A 582 4.94 -14.53 4.36
C ILE A 582 3.85 -15.60 4.28
N GLY A 583 2.60 -15.18 4.10
CA GLY A 583 1.44 -16.07 4.03
C GLY A 583 0.88 -16.50 5.38
N LYS A 584 1.41 -15.97 6.50
CA LYS A 584 0.84 -16.11 7.84
C LYS A 584 -0.07 -14.95 8.19
N TYR A 585 -1.15 -15.25 8.91
CA TYR A 585 -2.18 -14.28 9.28
C TYR A 585 -2.60 -14.40 10.75
N ASP A 586 -2.94 -13.29 11.38
CA ASP A 586 -3.74 -13.26 12.60
C ASP A 586 -4.97 -12.36 12.42
N LEU A 587 -6.07 -12.73 13.07
CA LEU A 587 -7.38 -12.12 12.90
C LEU A 587 -8.02 -11.85 14.27
N ALA A 588 -8.37 -10.59 14.51
CA ALA A 588 -9.16 -10.15 15.65
C ALA A 588 -10.38 -9.36 15.19
N GLY A 589 -11.49 -9.53 15.89
CA GLY A 589 -12.78 -8.95 15.54
C GLY A 589 -13.30 -8.10 16.69
N PHE A 590 -14.14 -7.13 16.36
CA PHE A 590 -14.80 -6.27 17.32
C PHE A 590 -16.26 -6.07 16.95
N ALA A 591 -17.16 -6.57 17.80
CA ALA A 591 -18.59 -6.45 17.61
C ALA A 591 -19.19 -5.45 18.60
N VAL A 592 -20.18 -4.69 18.13
CA VAL A 592 -21.00 -3.81 18.97
C VAL A 592 -22.47 -4.14 18.76
N GLY A 593 -23.18 -4.31 19.88
CA GLY A 593 -24.62 -4.51 19.92
C GLY A 593 -25.32 -3.56 20.87
N VAL A 594 -26.65 -3.61 20.87
CA VAL A 594 -27.49 -2.79 21.76
C VAL A 594 -28.58 -3.62 22.45
N VAL A 595 -28.84 -3.31 23.70
CA VAL A 595 -29.90 -3.89 24.52
C VAL A 595 -30.54 -2.82 25.40
N ASP A 596 -31.80 -3.00 25.81
CA ASP A 596 -32.38 -2.15 26.86
C ASP A 596 -31.84 -2.57 28.23
N ASN A 597 -31.48 -1.61 29.08
CA ASN A 597 -30.85 -1.83 30.37
C ASN A 597 -31.56 -2.88 31.24
N LEU A 598 -32.90 -2.87 31.23
CA LEU A 598 -33.72 -3.81 32.03
C LEU A 598 -33.86 -5.21 31.40
N LYS A 599 -33.40 -5.39 30.16
CA LYS A 599 -33.47 -6.64 29.40
C LYS A 599 -32.12 -7.33 29.21
N GLN A 600 -31.06 -6.80 29.82
CA GLN A 600 -29.71 -7.41 29.78
C GLN A 600 -29.73 -8.86 30.28
N LEU A 601 -28.89 -9.68 29.66
CA LEU A 601 -28.59 -11.04 30.10
C LEU A 601 -27.17 -11.10 30.68
N PRO A 602 -26.90 -12.03 31.61
CA PRO A 602 -27.86 -12.92 32.26
C PRO A 602 -28.77 -12.18 33.27
N ARG A 603 -30.04 -12.60 33.36
CA ARG A 603 -30.96 -12.21 34.45
C ARG A 603 -30.69 -13.07 35.68
N SER A 604 -29.47 -13.00 36.22
CA SER A 604 -28.99 -13.93 37.26
C SER A 604 -29.85 -13.95 38.53
N LYS A 605 -30.58 -12.86 38.83
CA LYS A 605 -31.53 -12.81 39.96
C LYS A 605 -32.79 -13.66 39.75
N GLU A 606 -33.11 -14.01 38.51
CA GLU A 606 -34.28 -14.80 38.13
C GLU A 606 -33.96 -16.29 37.91
N ILE A 607 -32.68 -16.62 37.77
CA ILE A 607 -32.20 -18.00 37.62
C ILE A 607 -32.33 -18.72 38.95
N ARG A 608 -33.11 -19.81 38.97
CA ARG A 608 -33.44 -20.57 40.18
C ARG A 608 -33.49 -22.07 39.91
N GLY A 609 -33.38 -22.85 40.99
CA GLY A 609 -33.56 -24.30 40.92
C GLY A 609 -34.90 -24.67 40.27
N GLY A 610 -34.88 -25.62 39.33
CA GLY A 610 -36.03 -26.03 38.53
C GLY A 610 -36.13 -25.41 37.14
N ASP A 611 -35.35 -24.35 36.84
CA ASP A 611 -35.25 -23.81 35.49
C ASP A 611 -34.72 -24.87 34.50
N VAL A 612 -35.18 -24.78 33.24
CA VAL A 612 -34.83 -25.74 32.19
C VAL A 612 -33.60 -25.24 31.44
N VAL A 613 -32.69 -26.16 31.12
CA VAL A 613 -31.50 -25.88 30.33
C VAL A 613 -31.63 -26.53 28.96
N LEU A 614 -31.53 -25.72 27.91
CA LEU A 614 -31.52 -26.16 26.52
C LEU A 614 -30.15 -25.92 25.88
N ALA A 615 -29.89 -26.64 24.80
CA ALA A 615 -28.68 -26.49 23.99
C ALA A 615 -29.04 -26.46 22.50
N LEU A 616 -28.41 -25.53 21.78
CA LEU A 616 -28.31 -25.58 20.32
C LEU A 616 -27.04 -26.35 19.95
N PRO A 617 -27.05 -27.16 18.89
CA PRO A 617 -25.91 -27.95 18.47
C PRO A 617 -24.82 -27.05 17.88
N SER A 618 -23.56 -27.44 18.07
CA SER A 618 -22.44 -26.84 17.34
C SER A 618 -22.35 -27.39 15.91
N THR A 619 -21.81 -26.58 15.00
CA THR A 619 -21.48 -26.99 13.62
C THR A 619 -20.28 -27.93 13.58
N GLY A 620 -19.33 -27.75 14.49
CA GLY A 620 -18.13 -28.56 14.64
C GLY A 620 -17.36 -28.14 15.89
N VAL A 621 -16.03 -28.20 15.84
CA VAL A 621 -15.18 -27.56 16.86
C VAL A 621 -15.22 -26.05 16.61
N HIS A 622 -15.51 -25.26 17.65
CA HIS A 622 -15.44 -23.80 17.57
C HIS A 622 -13.98 -23.34 17.55
N SER A 623 -13.68 -22.11 17.15
CA SER A 623 -12.31 -21.59 16.99
C SER A 623 -11.37 -21.87 18.16
N ASN A 624 -11.89 -21.82 19.39
CA ASN A 624 -11.15 -22.19 20.60
C ASN A 624 -11.01 -23.72 20.76
N GLY A 625 -9.80 -24.17 21.15
CA GLY A 625 -9.44 -25.60 21.26
C GLY A 625 -8.61 -26.16 20.08
N TYR A 626 -8.38 -25.38 19.01
CA TYR A 626 -7.63 -25.83 17.85
C TYR A 626 -6.13 -26.07 18.10
N SER A 627 -5.56 -25.51 19.17
CA SER A 627 -4.19 -25.82 19.58
C SER A 627 -4.06 -27.28 20.00
N LEU A 628 -5.08 -27.81 20.70
CA LEU A 628 -5.14 -29.23 21.05
C LEU A 628 -5.43 -30.09 19.81
N VAL A 629 -6.31 -29.66 18.90
CA VAL A 629 -6.54 -30.37 17.63
C VAL A 629 -5.23 -30.54 16.85
N GLN A 630 -4.45 -29.47 16.71
CA GLN A 630 -3.16 -29.52 16.02
C GLN A 630 -2.15 -30.42 16.72
N LYS A 631 -2.09 -30.37 18.05
CA LYS A 631 -1.23 -31.25 18.85
C LYS A 631 -1.58 -32.72 18.61
N ILE A 632 -2.87 -33.07 18.59
CA ILE A 632 -3.35 -34.43 18.32
C ILE A 632 -2.97 -34.87 16.90
N MET A 633 -3.19 -34.03 15.89
CA MET A 633 -2.81 -34.32 14.50
C MET A 633 -1.30 -34.58 14.36
N ALA A 634 -0.48 -33.75 15.02
CA ALA A 634 0.97 -33.89 15.00
C ALA A 634 1.44 -35.20 15.68
N GLU A 635 0.92 -35.53 16.86
CA GLU A 635 1.34 -36.75 17.59
C GLU A 635 0.87 -38.06 16.95
N THR A 636 -0.22 -38.00 16.19
CA THR A 636 -0.78 -39.14 15.47
C THR A 636 -0.19 -39.29 14.07
N GLY A 637 0.55 -38.28 13.58
CA GLY A 637 1.15 -38.28 12.25
C GLY A 637 0.15 -38.12 11.11
N HIS A 638 -1.07 -37.63 11.39
CA HIS A 638 -2.09 -37.42 10.36
C HIS A 638 -1.88 -36.10 9.62
N SER A 639 -2.19 -36.11 8.32
CA SER A 639 -2.18 -34.91 7.47
C SER A 639 -3.58 -34.30 7.39
N PHE A 640 -3.67 -32.97 7.34
CA PHE A 640 -4.96 -32.28 7.12
C PHE A 640 -5.57 -32.58 5.75
N HIS A 641 -4.77 -32.95 4.74
CA HIS A 641 -5.27 -33.38 3.43
C HIS A 641 -5.74 -34.84 3.40
N GLN A 642 -5.52 -35.60 4.48
CA GLN A 642 -6.00 -36.97 4.57
C GLN A 642 -7.51 -37.00 4.81
N ARG A 643 -8.21 -37.97 4.22
CA ARG A 643 -9.63 -38.24 4.49
C ARG A 643 -9.87 -38.43 6.00
N ALA A 644 -10.84 -37.70 6.56
CA ALA A 644 -11.22 -37.89 7.95
C ALA A 644 -12.06 -39.17 8.10
N PRO A 645 -11.69 -40.09 9.00
CA PRO A 645 -12.41 -41.36 9.19
C PRO A 645 -13.79 -41.17 9.85
N PHE A 646 -14.07 -39.98 10.37
CA PHE A 646 -15.36 -39.59 10.93
C PHE A 646 -16.24 -38.80 9.94
N SER A 647 -15.73 -38.47 8.75
CA SER A 647 -16.51 -37.72 7.76
C SER A 647 -17.59 -38.59 7.11
N LYS A 648 -18.83 -38.12 7.17
CA LYS A 648 -19.97 -38.75 6.48
C LYS A 648 -20.02 -38.45 4.98
N THR A 649 -19.41 -37.35 4.56
CA THR A 649 -19.42 -36.84 3.18
C THR A 649 -18.07 -37.00 2.48
N ASN A 650 -17.19 -37.86 3.02
CA ASN A 650 -15.88 -38.16 2.43
C ASN A 650 -14.92 -36.95 2.40
N ARG A 651 -15.08 -35.98 3.31
CA ARG A 651 -14.20 -34.82 3.48
C ARG A 651 -12.88 -35.19 4.16
N THR A 652 -11.87 -34.38 3.91
CA THR A 652 -10.56 -34.41 4.59
C THR A 652 -10.64 -33.90 6.03
N PHE A 653 -9.62 -34.18 6.84
CA PHE A 653 -9.50 -33.60 8.18
C PHE A 653 -9.55 -32.07 8.13
N GLY A 654 -8.79 -31.46 7.23
CA GLY A 654 -8.76 -30.01 7.07
C GLY A 654 -10.12 -29.45 6.72
N GLU A 655 -10.87 -30.09 5.81
CA GLU A 655 -12.22 -29.63 5.47
C GLU A 655 -13.20 -29.78 6.64
N GLU A 656 -13.22 -30.90 7.36
CA GLU A 656 -14.09 -31.08 8.54
C GLU A 656 -13.74 -30.09 9.67
N PHE A 657 -12.45 -29.87 9.91
CA PHE A 657 -11.97 -28.90 10.90
C PHE A 657 -12.13 -27.45 10.42
N LEU A 658 -12.32 -27.17 9.14
CA LEU A 658 -12.61 -25.82 8.65
C LEU A 658 -14.12 -25.54 8.54
N GLU A 659 -14.98 -26.42 9.04
CA GLU A 659 -16.39 -26.11 9.21
C GLU A 659 -16.53 -24.82 10.06
N PRO A 660 -17.21 -23.77 9.57
CA PRO A 660 -17.32 -22.51 10.29
C PRO A 660 -18.06 -22.66 11.62
N THR A 661 -17.68 -21.87 12.62
CA THR A 661 -18.41 -21.68 13.87
C THR A 661 -19.83 -21.18 13.58
N GLY A 662 -20.82 -21.77 14.24
CA GLY A 662 -22.23 -21.43 14.06
C GLY A 662 -22.57 -20.02 14.57
N ILE A 663 -23.46 -19.32 13.88
CA ILE A 663 -23.99 -18.01 14.29
C ILE A 663 -25.43 -18.20 14.77
N TYR A 664 -25.71 -17.85 16.04
CA TYR A 664 -27.01 -18.15 16.67
C TYR A 664 -27.92 -16.91 16.82
N VAL A 665 -27.50 -15.75 16.28
CA VAL A 665 -28.21 -14.48 16.43
C VAL A 665 -29.63 -14.56 15.87
N LYS A 666 -29.80 -15.01 14.62
CA LYS A 666 -31.12 -15.13 13.98
C LYS A 666 -32.06 -16.07 14.75
N ALA A 667 -31.51 -17.15 15.28
CA ALA A 667 -32.25 -18.19 15.99
C ALA A 667 -32.81 -17.71 17.33
N LEU A 668 -32.01 -16.97 18.11
CA LEU A 668 -32.31 -16.68 19.52
C LEU A 668 -32.71 -15.24 19.79
N LEU A 669 -32.26 -14.27 18.98
CA LEU A 669 -32.56 -12.85 19.22
C LEU A 669 -34.06 -12.55 19.32
N PRO A 670 -34.98 -13.16 18.53
CA PRO A 670 -36.41 -12.96 18.71
C PRO A 670 -36.92 -13.38 20.10
N ALA A 671 -36.44 -14.52 20.62
CA ALA A 671 -36.79 -15.02 21.95
C ALA A 671 -36.18 -14.18 23.08
N VAL A 672 -34.95 -13.67 22.88
CA VAL A 672 -34.31 -12.69 23.76
C VAL A 672 -35.16 -11.42 23.86
N LYS A 673 -35.57 -10.83 22.72
CA LYS A 673 -36.37 -9.60 22.69
C LYS A 673 -37.72 -9.72 23.39
N LYS A 674 -38.34 -10.91 23.35
CA LYS A 674 -39.57 -11.25 24.08
C LYS A 674 -39.36 -11.49 25.58
N GLY A 675 -38.12 -11.63 26.06
CA GLY A 675 -37.82 -11.87 27.47
C GLY A 675 -38.09 -13.32 27.90
N LEU A 676 -38.04 -14.28 26.97
CA LEU A 676 -38.27 -15.70 27.28
C LEU A 676 -37.03 -16.36 27.92
N ILE A 677 -35.85 -15.79 27.72
CA ILE A 677 -34.56 -16.39 28.11
C ILE A 677 -33.99 -15.70 29.36
N LYS A 678 -33.55 -16.47 30.34
CA LYS A 678 -32.91 -15.95 31.57
C LYS A 678 -31.39 -15.84 31.47
N GLY A 679 -30.76 -16.69 30.68
CA GLY A 679 -29.31 -16.65 30.46
C GLY A 679 -28.90 -17.39 29.18
N LEU A 680 -27.81 -16.94 28.58
CA LEU A 680 -27.20 -17.50 27.38
C LEU A 680 -25.70 -17.66 27.60
N ALA A 681 -25.14 -18.80 27.24
CA ALA A 681 -23.70 -19.02 27.26
C ALA A 681 -23.23 -19.62 25.93
N HIS A 682 -22.42 -18.86 25.21
CA HIS A 682 -21.71 -19.34 24.03
C HIS A 682 -20.58 -20.27 24.50
N ILE A 683 -20.50 -21.47 23.93
CA ILE A 683 -19.55 -22.48 24.39
C ILE A 683 -18.30 -22.43 23.52
N THR A 684 -17.25 -21.81 24.04
CA THR A 684 -15.97 -21.58 23.35
C THR A 684 -14.80 -22.15 24.16
N GLY A 685 -13.76 -21.35 24.43
CA GLY A 685 -12.62 -21.74 25.28
C GLY A 685 -13.10 -21.91 26.72
N GLY A 686 -12.57 -22.91 27.43
CA GLY A 686 -13.12 -23.30 28.75
C GLY A 686 -14.37 -24.19 28.68
N GLY A 687 -14.85 -24.50 27.48
CA GLY A 687 -15.84 -25.55 27.22
C GLY A 687 -17.14 -25.36 28.02
N LEU A 688 -17.77 -26.47 28.39
CA LEU A 688 -18.99 -26.43 29.19
C LEU A 688 -18.71 -26.04 30.65
N LEU A 689 -17.53 -26.38 31.17
CA LEU A 689 -17.21 -26.25 32.59
C LEU A 689 -16.90 -24.82 33.03
N GLU A 690 -16.47 -23.94 32.12
CA GLU A 690 -16.09 -22.56 32.47
C GLU A 690 -16.98 -21.50 31.82
N ASN A 691 -17.62 -21.77 30.66
CA ASN A 691 -18.52 -20.80 30.04
C ASN A 691 -19.89 -20.71 30.73
N ILE A 692 -20.49 -21.85 31.11
CA ILE A 692 -21.81 -21.84 31.78
C ILE A 692 -21.74 -21.12 33.14
N PRO A 693 -20.71 -21.30 34.00
CA PRO A 693 -20.60 -20.55 35.25
C PRO A 693 -20.63 -19.03 35.10
N ARG A 694 -20.19 -18.47 33.95
CA ARG A 694 -20.22 -17.01 33.69
C ARG A 694 -21.63 -16.41 33.77
N ILE A 695 -22.68 -17.21 33.54
CA ILE A 695 -24.07 -16.75 33.63
C ILE A 695 -24.79 -17.14 34.92
N LEU A 696 -24.19 -18.00 35.76
CA LEU A 696 -24.85 -18.54 36.95
C LEU A 696 -24.60 -17.66 38.17
N PRO A 697 -25.64 -17.38 38.99
CA PRO A 697 -25.42 -16.75 40.28
C PRO A 697 -24.68 -17.69 41.24
N PRO A 698 -24.08 -17.16 42.33
CA PRO A 698 -23.48 -17.99 43.37
C PRO A 698 -24.50 -18.99 43.93
N LYS A 699 -24.03 -20.19 44.30
CA LYS A 699 -24.86 -21.28 44.88
C LYS A 699 -25.87 -21.93 43.93
N ILE A 700 -25.83 -21.61 42.64
CA ILE A 700 -26.59 -22.32 41.61
C ILE A 700 -25.64 -23.14 40.74
N LYS A 701 -26.07 -24.36 40.38
CA LYS A 701 -25.39 -25.23 39.42
C LYS A 701 -26.35 -25.65 38.31
N VAL A 702 -25.78 -26.11 37.21
CA VAL A 702 -26.49 -26.73 36.10
C VAL A 702 -26.11 -28.19 36.03
N LYS A 703 -27.13 -29.04 35.89
CA LYS A 703 -26.99 -30.47 35.69
C LYS A 703 -27.43 -30.83 34.28
N LEU A 704 -26.49 -31.31 33.47
CA LEU A 704 -26.68 -31.69 32.07
C LEU A 704 -26.60 -33.20 31.90
N ASP A 705 -27.29 -33.74 30.90
CA ASP A 705 -27.25 -35.15 30.50
C ASP A 705 -26.70 -35.26 29.07
N ALA A 706 -25.48 -35.78 28.94
CA ALA A 706 -24.77 -35.83 27.66
C ALA A 706 -25.45 -36.72 26.62
N THR A 707 -26.29 -37.67 27.03
CA THR A 707 -27.06 -38.51 26.09
C THR A 707 -28.13 -37.73 25.33
N LYS A 708 -28.45 -36.51 25.79
CA LYS A 708 -29.38 -35.59 25.14
C LYS A 708 -28.66 -34.59 24.23
N PHE A 709 -27.33 -34.62 24.17
CA PHE A 709 -26.56 -33.79 23.27
C PHE A 709 -26.39 -34.50 21.94
N SER A 710 -26.31 -33.73 20.85
CA SER A 710 -25.87 -34.26 19.56
C SER A 710 -24.34 -34.19 19.45
N ILE A 711 -23.63 -35.06 20.16
CA ILE A 711 -22.16 -35.10 20.09
C ILE A 711 -21.72 -35.67 18.74
N LYS A 712 -20.92 -34.89 17.99
CA LYS A 712 -20.47 -35.29 16.65
C LYS A 712 -19.30 -36.29 16.70
N PRO A 713 -19.17 -37.20 15.73
CA PRO A 713 -18.09 -38.20 15.67
C PRO A 713 -16.66 -37.62 15.73
N ILE A 714 -16.45 -36.38 15.29
CA ILE A 714 -15.17 -35.65 15.40
C ILE A 714 -14.63 -35.61 16.84
N PHE A 715 -15.51 -35.43 17.84
CA PHE A 715 -15.11 -35.41 19.24
C PHE A 715 -14.72 -36.80 19.75
N GLY A 716 -15.38 -37.86 19.28
CA GLY A 716 -15.01 -39.23 19.58
C GLY A 716 -13.62 -39.58 19.02
N TRP A 717 -13.32 -39.09 17.82
CA TRP A 717 -11.99 -39.24 17.23
C TRP A 717 -10.92 -38.46 18.00
N LEU A 718 -11.18 -37.20 18.36
CA LEU A 718 -10.26 -36.37 19.15
C LEU A 718 -9.96 -37.03 20.50
N GLN A 719 -10.99 -37.53 21.18
CA GLN A 719 -10.82 -38.21 22.46
C GLN A 719 -9.99 -39.49 22.32
N ALA A 720 -10.32 -40.34 21.35
CA ALA A 720 -9.65 -41.62 21.12
C ALA A 720 -8.18 -41.45 20.73
N LYS A 721 -7.91 -40.58 19.75
CA LYS A 721 -6.56 -40.40 19.19
C LYS A 721 -5.67 -39.50 20.05
N GLY A 722 -6.24 -38.49 20.70
CA GLY A 722 -5.52 -37.62 21.63
C GLY A 722 -5.42 -38.18 23.06
N ARG A 723 -6.11 -39.28 23.38
CA ARG A 723 -6.23 -39.81 24.74
C ARG A 723 -6.67 -38.72 25.74
N VAL A 724 -7.57 -37.86 25.29
CA VAL A 724 -8.06 -36.71 26.06
C VAL A 724 -9.04 -37.21 27.13
N SER A 725 -8.86 -36.80 28.38
CA SER A 725 -9.75 -37.23 29.48
C SER A 725 -11.16 -36.65 29.32
N ASP A 726 -12.16 -37.28 29.94
CA ASP A 726 -13.54 -36.75 29.93
C ASP A 726 -13.61 -35.31 30.47
N PHE A 727 -12.89 -35.05 31.56
CA PHE A 727 -12.79 -33.71 32.16
C PHE A 727 -12.21 -32.70 31.17
N GLU A 728 -11.12 -33.07 30.49
CA GLU A 728 -10.45 -32.21 29.53
C GLU A 728 -11.30 -31.98 28.27
N MET A 729 -12.03 -32.99 27.80
CA MET A 729 -12.99 -32.83 26.70
C MET A 729 -14.05 -31.78 27.04
N LEU A 730 -14.62 -31.86 28.25
CA LEU A 730 -15.65 -30.94 28.74
C LEU A 730 -15.13 -29.54 29.06
N ARG A 731 -13.84 -29.42 29.42
CA ARG A 731 -13.16 -28.16 29.71
C ARG A 731 -12.65 -27.45 28.46
N THR A 732 -12.26 -28.19 27.41
CA THR A 732 -11.57 -27.57 26.27
C THR A 732 -12.46 -27.45 25.04
N PHE A 733 -13.36 -28.41 24.83
CA PHE A 733 -14.20 -28.46 23.65
C PHE A 733 -15.67 -28.20 23.97
N ASN A 734 -16.41 -27.80 22.92
CA ASN A 734 -17.84 -27.59 22.99
C ASN A 734 -18.66 -28.91 23.03
N CYS A 735 -18.02 -30.04 22.71
CA CYS A 735 -18.60 -31.39 22.75
C CYS A 735 -19.99 -31.51 22.07
N GLY A 736 -20.21 -30.79 20.97
CA GLY A 736 -21.45 -30.82 20.21
C GLY A 736 -22.49 -29.77 20.62
N VAL A 737 -22.22 -28.95 21.65
CA VAL A 737 -23.10 -27.88 22.11
C VAL A 737 -22.54 -26.53 21.67
N GLY A 738 -23.29 -25.79 20.86
CA GLY A 738 -22.88 -24.46 20.40
C GLY A 738 -23.24 -23.35 21.39
N MET A 739 -24.47 -23.39 21.91
CA MET A 739 -25.03 -22.37 22.78
C MET A 739 -25.92 -23.01 23.84
N VAL A 740 -25.78 -22.58 25.09
CA VAL A 740 -26.64 -23.00 26.22
C VAL A 740 -27.65 -21.91 26.54
N VAL A 741 -28.91 -22.32 26.77
CA VAL A 741 -30.05 -21.43 27.06
C VAL A 741 -30.69 -21.84 28.39
N ILE A 742 -30.85 -20.90 29.32
CA ILE A 742 -31.60 -21.10 30.56
C ILE A 742 -32.94 -20.39 30.47
N VAL A 743 -34.03 -21.09 30.74
CA VAL A 743 -35.40 -20.60 30.57
C VAL A 743 -36.31 -21.09 31.69
N ASP A 744 -37.32 -20.29 32.03
CA ASP A 744 -38.38 -20.70 32.93
C ASP A 744 -39.21 -21.82 32.28
N PRO A 745 -39.57 -22.90 32.99
CA PRO A 745 -40.39 -23.98 32.43
C PRO A 745 -41.69 -23.48 31.77
N VAL A 746 -42.28 -22.38 32.27
CA VAL A 746 -43.51 -21.80 31.72
C VAL A 746 -43.30 -21.21 30.32
N CYS A 747 -42.10 -20.70 30.03
CA CYS A 747 -41.76 -20.10 28.73
C CYS A 747 -41.28 -21.11 27.69
N LEU A 748 -41.09 -22.37 28.08
CA LEU A 748 -40.47 -23.41 27.25
C LEU A 748 -41.21 -23.64 25.93
N ASN A 749 -42.53 -23.84 25.97
CA ASN A 749 -43.32 -24.13 24.77
C ASN A 749 -43.32 -22.97 23.78
N GLU A 750 -43.39 -21.72 24.27
CA GLU A 750 -43.32 -20.54 23.41
C GLU A 750 -41.94 -20.42 22.77
N LEU A 751 -40.86 -20.62 23.55
CA LEU A 751 -39.50 -20.58 23.03
C LEU A 751 -39.27 -21.65 21.94
N LEU A 752 -39.69 -22.90 22.18
CA LEU A 752 -39.57 -23.99 21.20
C LEU A 752 -40.37 -23.72 19.92
N SER A 753 -41.49 -22.99 20.00
CA SER A 753 -42.27 -22.60 18.82
C SER A 753 -41.64 -21.48 17.98
N MET A 754 -40.64 -20.76 18.53
CA MET A 754 -40.00 -19.62 17.89
C MET A 754 -38.62 -19.93 17.29
N VAL A 755 -37.93 -20.94 17.82
CA VAL A 755 -36.58 -21.31 17.35
C VAL A 755 -36.73 -22.34 16.24
N GLU A 756 -36.38 -21.95 15.01
CA GLU A 756 -36.42 -22.84 13.84
C GLU A 756 -35.30 -23.90 13.87
N ASP A 757 -34.19 -23.59 14.54
CA ASP A 757 -33.06 -24.49 14.70
C ASP A 757 -33.36 -25.67 15.64
N THR A 758 -32.63 -26.77 15.47
CA THR A 758 -32.71 -27.91 16.39
C THR A 758 -32.22 -27.47 17.77
N ILE A 759 -33.13 -27.41 18.74
CA ILE A 759 -32.83 -27.07 20.14
C ILE A 759 -33.33 -28.19 21.05
N ALA A 760 -32.46 -28.70 21.93
CA ALA A 760 -32.75 -29.84 22.78
C ALA A 760 -32.80 -29.43 24.25
N ILE A 761 -33.72 -30.02 25.02
CA ILE A 761 -33.70 -29.94 26.49
C ILE A 761 -32.62 -30.88 26.99
N VAL A 762 -31.57 -30.32 27.57
CA VAL A 762 -30.35 -31.05 27.93
C VAL A 762 -30.13 -31.16 29.43
N GLY A 763 -30.84 -30.37 30.24
CA GLY A 763 -30.60 -30.34 31.67
C GLY A 763 -31.56 -29.48 32.47
N LYS A 764 -31.23 -29.31 33.75
CA LYS A 764 -31.95 -28.48 34.70
C LYS A 764 -31.00 -27.69 35.59
N VAL A 765 -31.48 -26.56 36.09
CA VAL A 765 -30.81 -25.77 37.11
C VAL A 765 -31.12 -26.37 38.49
N GLU A 766 -30.10 -26.49 39.34
CA GLU A 766 -30.20 -27.00 40.71
C GLU A 766 -29.48 -26.07 41.69
N VAL A 767 -29.84 -26.16 42.97
CA VAL A 767 -29.11 -25.46 44.05
C VAL A 767 -27.86 -26.27 44.41
N ILE A 768 -26.73 -25.59 44.63
CA ILE A 768 -25.51 -26.22 45.15
C ILE A 768 -25.77 -26.66 46.60
N GLY A 769 -25.44 -27.92 46.93
CA GLY A 769 -25.60 -28.47 48.27
C GLY A 769 -24.67 -27.84 49.32
N LYS A 770 -24.65 -28.39 50.55
CA LYS A 770 -23.80 -27.87 51.66
C LYS A 770 -22.30 -28.12 51.50
N GLU A 771 -21.87 -28.88 50.49
CA GLU A 771 -20.46 -29.17 50.22
C GLU A 771 -20.04 -28.58 48.86
N GLY A 772 -18.77 -28.16 48.77
CA GLY A 772 -18.20 -27.59 47.56
C GLY A 772 -18.32 -28.53 46.34
N GLY A 773 -18.43 -27.93 45.16
CA GLY A 773 -18.54 -28.64 43.89
C GLY A 773 -18.60 -27.67 42.72
N HIS A 774 -18.33 -28.16 41.50
CA HIS A 774 -18.41 -27.36 40.28
C HIS A 774 -19.85 -26.90 40.00
N GLN A 775 -20.01 -25.71 39.43
CA GLN A 775 -21.32 -25.19 39.03
C GLN A 775 -21.91 -25.90 37.79
N VAL A 776 -21.17 -26.83 37.19
CA VAL A 776 -21.60 -27.62 36.04
C VAL A 776 -21.33 -29.09 36.33
N VAL A 777 -22.37 -29.91 36.20
CA VAL A 777 -22.29 -31.38 36.30
C VAL A 777 -22.81 -31.96 35.00
N VAL A 778 -22.01 -32.79 34.34
CA VAL A 778 -22.40 -33.47 33.09
C VAL A 778 -22.50 -34.97 33.37
N GLU A 779 -23.73 -35.48 33.39
CA GLU A 779 -24.01 -36.91 33.55
C GLU A 779 -23.90 -37.66 32.22
N ASN A 780 -23.65 -38.96 32.32
CA ASN A 780 -23.66 -39.91 31.21
C ASN A 780 -22.71 -39.54 30.05
N PHE A 781 -21.70 -38.70 30.29
CA PHE A 781 -20.75 -38.26 29.26
C PHE A 781 -19.98 -39.43 28.66
N LYS A 782 -19.46 -40.31 29.51
CA LYS A 782 -18.75 -41.52 29.08
C LYS A 782 -19.63 -42.46 28.25
N GLU A 783 -20.90 -42.59 28.61
CA GLU A 783 -21.87 -43.42 27.88
C GLU A 783 -22.18 -42.83 26.50
N ALA A 784 -22.38 -41.51 26.41
CA ALA A 784 -22.60 -40.81 25.15
C ALA A 784 -21.37 -40.85 24.23
N MET A 785 -20.16 -40.79 24.80
CA MET A 785 -18.90 -40.82 24.04
C MET A 785 -18.49 -42.23 23.59
N ALA A 786 -18.80 -43.28 24.38
CA ALA A 786 -18.40 -44.66 24.09
C ALA A 786 -18.64 -45.11 22.63
N PRO A 787 -19.85 -44.95 22.02
CA PRO A 787 -20.09 -45.37 20.63
C PRO A 787 -19.32 -44.51 19.61
N LEU A 788 -18.95 -43.27 19.94
CA LEU A 788 -18.19 -42.36 19.07
C LEU A 788 -16.68 -42.62 19.14
N VAL A 789 -16.20 -43.10 20.28
CA VAL A 789 -14.78 -43.42 20.53
C VAL A 789 -14.42 -44.80 20.01
N ALA A 790 -15.33 -45.78 20.18
CA ALA A 790 -15.10 -47.19 19.85
C ALA A 790 -14.50 -47.45 18.45
N PRO A 791 -14.90 -46.77 17.36
CA PRO A 791 -14.33 -47.00 16.02
C PRO A 791 -12.85 -46.63 15.88
N TYR A 792 -12.29 -45.86 16.82
CA TYR A 792 -10.95 -45.26 16.69
C TYR A 792 -9.93 -45.78 17.70
N THR A 793 -10.38 -46.58 18.67
CA THR A 793 -9.54 -47.21 19.69
C THR A 793 -8.79 -48.40 19.11
N SER A 794 -7.45 -48.40 19.16
CA SER A 794 -6.60 -49.54 18.76
C SER A 794 -6.03 -50.26 19.99
N ASN A 795 -5.78 -51.57 19.87
CA ASN A 795 -5.17 -52.43 20.91
C ASN A 795 -3.63 -52.27 21.02
N GLU A 796 -3.05 -51.20 20.47
CA GLU A 796 -1.59 -51.01 20.46
C GLU A 796 -1.09 -50.37 21.78
N GLY A 797 -0.22 -51.10 22.48
CA GLY A 797 0.80 -50.63 23.45
C GLY A 797 0.47 -49.41 24.32
N ILE A 798 0.07 -49.68 25.56
CA ILE A 798 -0.24 -48.70 26.61
C ILE A 798 1.05 -48.05 27.13
N THR A 799 1.61 -47.03 26.46
CA THR A 799 2.78 -46.29 27.01
C THR A 799 2.78 -44.75 26.83
N LYS A 800 1.88 -44.14 26.04
CA LYS A 800 1.81 -42.66 25.89
C LYS A 800 0.83 -41.97 26.87
N LYS A 801 1.27 -40.84 27.44
CA LYS A 801 0.53 -39.93 28.36
C LYS A 801 -0.75 -39.38 27.71
N SER A 802 -1.79 -39.10 28.50
CA SER A 802 -2.98 -38.34 28.08
C SER A 802 -2.66 -36.88 27.79
N LEU A 803 -3.19 -36.31 26.71
CA LEU A 803 -3.00 -34.89 26.37
C LEU A 803 -4.03 -33.99 27.07
N SER A 804 -3.57 -32.82 27.51
CA SER A 804 -4.36 -31.68 27.97
C SER A 804 -4.17 -30.46 27.07
N TYR A 805 -5.04 -29.45 27.19
CA TYR A 805 -4.90 -28.20 26.45
C TYR A 805 -3.62 -27.45 26.83
N LYS A 806 -3.21 -27.57 28.10
CA LYS A 806 -1.91 -27.10 28.59
C LYS A 806 -0.74 -27.79 27.91
N ASP A 807 -0.81 -29.10 27.63
CA ASP A 807 0.22 -29.81 26.85
C ASP A 807 0.29 -29.33 25.37
N SER A 808 -0.73 -28.59 24.90
CA SER A 808 -0.72 -27.93 23.59
C SER A 808 -0.13 -26.52 23.62
N GLY A 809 0.13 -25.96 24.81
CA GLY A 809 0.71 -24.62 25.01
C GLY A 809 -0.29 -23.54 25.41
N VAL A 810 -1.51 -23.90 25.85
CA VAL A 810 -2.54 -22.95 26.32
C VAL A 810 -2.86 -23.19 27.79
N ASP A 811 -2.65 -22.19 28.65
CA ASP A 811 -2.82 -22.26 30.11
C ASP A 811 -3.98 -21.38 30.61
N ILE A 812 -5.16 -21.98 30.65
CA ILE A 812 -6.39 -21.33 31.14
C ILE A 812 -6.22 -20.76 32.57
N GLU A 813 -5.51 -21.46 33.46
CA GLU A 813 -5.33 -21.01 34.85
C GLU A 813 -4.44 -19.77 34.94
N ALA A 814 -3.43 -19.67 34.06
CA ALA A 814 -2.63 -18.46 33.91
C ALA A 814 -3.47 -17.29 33.37
N GLY A 815 -4.37 -17.55 32.42
CA GLY A 815 -5.35 -16.59 31.92
C GLY A 815 -6.28 -16.05 33.01
N ASP A 816 -6.88 -16.92 33.82
CA ASP A 816 -7.74 -16.53 34.96
C ASP A 816 -6.99 -15.71 36.00
N SER A 817 -5.72 -16.06 36.24
CA SER A 817 -4.82 -15.32 37.12
C SER A 817 -4.54 -13.93 36.58
N LEU A 818 -4.28 -13.79 35.27
CA LEU A 818 -4.11 -12.50 34.60
C LEU A 818 -5.36 -11.63 34.74
N VAL A 819 -6.55 -12.17 34.45
CA VAL A 819 -7.84 -11.45 34.58
C VAL A 819 -8.00 -10.87 35.98
N SER A 820 -7.63 -11.63 37.01
CA SER A 820 -7.67 -11.18 38.41
C SER A 820 -6.71 -10.01 38.69
N LEU A 821 -5.53 -10.00 38.06
CA LEU A 821 -4.51 -8.95 38.21
C LEU A 821 -4.86 -7.66 37.46
N ILE A 822 -5.56 -7.74 36.33
CA ILE A 822 -5.90 -6.56 35.50
C ILE A 822 -7.22 -5.90 35.87
N LYS A 823 -8.12 -6.58 36.59
CA LYS A 823 -9.39 -6.00 37.10
C LYS A 823 -9.24 -4.64 37.79
N PRO A 824 -8.26 -4.41 38.69
CA PRO A 824 -8.05 -3.09 39.30
C PRO A 824 -7.59 -2.03 38.28
N LEU A 825 -6.79 -2.41 37.28
CA LEU A 825 -6.30 -1.50 36.24
C LEU A 825 -7.47 -1.01 35.39
N ALA A 826 -8.31 -1.91 34.88
CA ALA A 826 -9.52 -1.56 34.12
C ALA A 826 -10.47 -0.68 34.95
N ARG A 827 -10.73 -1.05 36.22
CA ARG A 827 -11.56 -0.23 37.13
C ARG A 827 -11.03 1.19 37.31
N SER A 828 -9.72 1.39 37.27
CA SER A 828 -9.11 2.73 37.41
C SER A 828 -9.34 3.64 36.20
N THR A 829 -9.89 3.12 35.10
CA THR A 829 -10.29 3.87 33.90
C THR A 829 -11.80 4.11 33.83
N SER A 830 -12.56 3.61 34.82
CA SER A 830 -14.03 3.66 34.79
C SER A 830 -14.54 5.10 34.72
N ARG A 831 -15.64 5.27 33.98
CA ARG A 831 -16.35 6.54 33.79
C ARG A 831 -17.85 6.33 33.86
N SER A 832 -18.60 7.43 33.93
CA SER A 832 -20.06 7.39 33.86
C SER A 832 -20.52 6.63 32.61
N GLY A 833 -21.50 5.74 32.79
CA GLY A 833 -22.03 4.87 31.74
C GLY A 833 -21.47 3.45 31.73
N VAL A 834 -20.28 3.20 32.27
CA VAL A 834 -19.71 1.84 32.31
C VAL A 834 -20.51 0.96 33.29
N LEU A 835 -21.01 -0.17 32.80
CA LEU A 835 -21.73 -1.16 33.61
C LEU A 835 -20.91 -2.45 33.72
N GLY A 836 -20.89 -3.05 34.92
CA GLY A 836 -20.22 -4.33 35.16
C GLY A 836 -18.70 -4.23 35.33
N GLY A 837 -17.97 -5.28 34.95
CA GLY A 837 -16.51 -5.36 34.99
C GLY A 837 -15.99 -6.57 34.22
N LEU A 838 -14.67 -6.74 34.16
CA LEU A 838 -14.05 -7.82 33.37
C LEU A 838 -14.50 -9.23 33.79
N GLY A 839 -14.71 -10.11 32.80
CA GLY A 839 -15.03 -11.53 32.96
C GLY A 839 -16.43 -11.96 32.50
N GLY A 840 -17.24 -11.07 31.92
CA GLY A 840 -18.47 -11.42 31.20
C GLY A 840 -18.23 -11.62 29.71
N PHE A 841 -19.28 -11.97 28.95
CA PHE A 841 -19.23 -12.11 27.47
C PHE A 841 -19.16 -10.77 26.72
N GLY A 842 -19.24 -9.63 27.42
CA GLY A 842 -19.10 -8.32 26.78
C GLY A 842 -19.00 -7.18 27.80
N GLY A 843 -18.36 -6.09 27.39
CA GLY A 843 -18.31 -4.84 28.14
C GLY A 843 -19.51 -3.94 27.84
N CYS A 844 -20.10 -3.34 28.86
CA CYS A 844 -21.35 -2.58 28.74
C CYS A 844 -21.15 -1.07 28.96
N PHE A 845 -21.79 -0.24 28.11
CA PHE A 845 -21.85 1.21 28.25
C PHE A 845 -23.28 1.74 28.06
N GLN A 846 -23.86 2.33 29.10
CA GLN A 846 -25.21 2.90 29.09
C GLN A 846 -25.23 4.28 28.43
N LEU A 847 -26.00 4.42 27.35
CA LEU A 847 -26.09 5.67 26.57
C LEU A 847 -26.75 6.82 27.33
N LYS A 848 -27.54 6.50 28.36
CA LYS A 848 -28.10 7.50 29.28
C LYS A 848 -27.04 8.41 29.91
N ALA A 849 -25.81 7.91 30.06
CA ALA A 849 -24.70 8.68 30.62
C ALA A 849 -24.26 9.87 29.75
N ILE A 850 -24.63 9.90 28.47
CA ILE A 850 -24.25 10.94 27.51
C ILE A 850 -25.47 11.68 26.91
N GLU A 851 -26.69 11.34 27.33
CA GLU A 851 -27.93 11.87 26.74
C GLU A 851 -28.10 13.40 26.92
N GLN A 852 -27.48 13.97 27.96
CA GLN A 852 -27.52 15.41 28.23
C GLN A 852 -26.48 16.17 27.39
N GLU A 853 -25.46 15.49 26.88
CA GLU A 853 -24.36 16.08 26.12
C GLU A 853 -24.62 16.07 24.61
N TYR A 854 -25.34 15.06 24.10
CA TYR A 854 -25.56 14.85 22.66
C TYR A 854 -27.06 14.71 22.33
N LYS A 855 -27.54 15.44 21.32
CA LYS A 855 -28.93 15.44 20.88
C LYS A 855 -29.19 14.44 19.75
N ASP A 856 -28.31 14.40 18.75
CA ASP A 856 -28.38 13.43 17.63
C ASP A 856 -27.03 12.71 17.49
N PRO A 857 -26.68 11.86 18.48
CA PRO A 857 -25.37 11.24 18.58
C PRO A 857 -25.09 10.22 17.46
N VAL A 858 -23.85 10.25 16.99
CA VAL A 858 -23.25 9.28 16.07
C VAL A 858 -22.09 8.58 16.79
N LEU A 859 -22.12 7.25 16.78
CA LEU A 859 -21.01 6.42 17.25
C LEU A 859 -19.91 6.38 16.20
N VAL A 860 -18.67 6.46 16.66
CA VAL A 860 -17.47 6.34 15.83
C VAL A 860 -16.64 5.16 16.35
N LEU A 861 -16.28 4.22 15.47
CA LEU A 861 -15.57 3.00 15.83
C LEU A 861 -14.23 2.95 15.07
N ALA A 862 -13.14 2.70 15.77
CA ALA A 862 -11.81 2.58 15.20
C ALA A 862 -11.11 1.30 15.68
N ALA A 863 -10.31 0.70 14.80
CA ALA A 863 -9.46 -0.45 15.09
C ALA A 863 -8.05 -0.18 14.55
N ASP A 864 -7.02 -0.47 15.33
CA ASP A 864 -5.62 -0.38 14.89
C ASP A 864 -4.71 -1.24 15.80
N GLY A 865 -3.45 -1.45 15.40
CA GLY A 865 -2.43 -2.16 16.15
C GLY A 865 -1.20 -1.31 16.46
N VAL A 866 -0.17 -1.92 17.07
CA VAL A 866 1.13 -1.26 17.34
C VAL A 866 2.18 -1.56 16.27
N GLY A 867 1.93 -2.56 15.41
CA GLY A 867 2.84 -2.93 14.34
C GLY A 867 4.19 -3.43 14.86
N THR A 868 5.24 -3.25 14.05
CA THR A 868 6.57 -3.83 14.35
C THR A 868 7.34 -3.11 15.46
N LYS A 869 6.79 -2.04 16.05
CA LYS A 869 7.33 -1.42 17.28
C LYS A 869 7.36 -2.42 18.44
N LEU A 870 6.48 -3.41 18.44
CA LEU A 870 6.45 -4.52 19.41
C LEU A 870 7.78 -5.28 19.48
N LYS A 871 8.51 -5.44 18.36
CA LYS A 871 9.85 -6.07 18.37
C LYS A 871 10.86 -5.27 19.19
N ILE A 872 10.74 -3.95 19.26
CA ILE A 872 11.62 -3.15 20.13
C ILE A 872 11.29 -3.44 21.58
N ALA A 873 10.01 -3.34 21.96
CA ALA A 873 9.52 -3.63 23.30
C ALA A 873 9.99 -4.99 23.81
N GLN A 874 9.84 -6.02 22.97
CA GLN A 874 10.27 -7.40 23.25
C GLN A 874 11.79 -7.51 23.41
N ARG A 875 12.59 -6.86 22.54
CA ARG A 875 14.05 -6.97 22.59
C ARG A 875 14.69 -6.23 23.77
N ILE A 876 14.11 -5.12 24.21
CA ILE A 876 14.62 -4.35 25.37
C ILE A 876 13.88 -4.69 26.66
N ASN A 877 12.94 -5.64 26.63
CA ASN A 877 12.12 -6.06 27.77
C ASN A 877 11.37 -4.89 28.45
N LYS A 878 10.76 -4.00 27.65
CA LYS A 878 9.99 -2.84 28.12
C LYS A 878 8.60 -2.82 27.50
N HIS A 879 7.61 -3.28 28.28
CA HIS A 879 6.26 -3.60 27.81
C HIS A 879 5.18 -2.63 28.33
N ASP A 880 5.51 -1.80 29.31
CA ASP A 880 4.60 -0.91 30.05
C ASP A 880 4.11 0.31 29.24
N THR A 881 4.75 0.61 28.11
CA THR A 881 4.46 1.80 27.28
C THR A 881 3.70 1.49 26.00
N ILE A 882 3.83 0.27 25.45
CA ILE A 882 3.18 -0.08 24.17
C ILE A 882 1.65 -0.16 24.25
N GLY A 883 1.08 -0.35 25.44
CA GLY A 883 -0.38 -0.24 25.61
C GLY A 883 -0.87 1.20 25.41
N ILE A 884 -0.02 2.20 25.67
CA ILE A 884 -0.34 3.61 25.39
C ILE A 884 -0.31 3.84 23.87
N ASP A 885 0.68 3.28 23.17
CA ASP A 885 0.72 3.29 21.70
C ASP A 885 -0.57 2.72 21.11
N LEU A 886 -1.01 1.56 21.59
CA LEU A 886 -2.22 0.90 21.10
C LEU A 886 -3.46 1.79 21.24
N VAL A 887 -3.64 2.42 22.41
CA VAL A 887 -4.75 3.35 22.61
C VAL A 887 -4.61 4.58 21.71
N ALA A 888 -3.40 5.14 21.59
CA ALA A 888 -3.15 6.32 20.79
C ALA A 888 -3.51 6.13 19.31
N MET A 889 -3.17 4.96 18.75
CA MET A 889 -3.47 4.64 17.36
C MET A 889 -4.98 4.69 17.08
N CYS A 890 -5.80 4.13 17.98
CA CYS A 890 -7.25 4.12 17.80
C CYS A 890 -7.93 5.45 18.16
N VAL A 891 -7.62 6.04 19.32
CA VAL A 891 -8.37 7.23 19.81
C VAL A 891 -8.06 8.50 19.04
N ASN A 892 -6.89 8.59 18.40
CA ASN A 892 -6.58 9.71 17.51
C ASN A 892 -7.39 9.62 16.20
N ASP A 893 -7.74 8.42 15.74
CA ASP A 893 -8.64 8.22 14.60
C ASP A 893 -10.09 8.58 14.95
N ILE A 894 -10.52 8.28 16.18
CA ILE A 894 -11.79 8.77 16.73
C ILE A 894 -11.85 10.32 16.66
N LEU A 895 -10.77 11.02 17.03
CA LEU A 895 -10.70 12.48 16.94
C LEU A 895 -10.79 13.01 15.51
N CYS A 896 -10.32 12.26 14.51
CA CYS A 896 -10.39 12.67 13.10
C CYS A 896 -11.82 12.86 12.61
N ASN A 897 -12.79 12.26 13.30
CA ASN A 897 -14.22 12.37 13.03
C ASN A 897 -14.92 13.43 13.90
N GLY A 898 -14.18 14.19 14.71
CA GLY A 898 -14.76 15.14 15.67
C GLY A 898 -15.20 14.50 17.00
N ALA A 899 -14.96 13.20 17.19
CA ALA A 899 -15.57 12.43 18.27
C ALA A 899 -14.74 12.40 19.57
N ALA A 900 -15.44 12.27 20.69
CA ALA A 900 -14.85 12.00 22.00
C ALA A 900 -14.79 10.49 22.25
N PRO A 901 -13.64 9.92 22.68
CA PRO A 901 -13.57 8.51 23.07
C PRO A 901 -14.48 8.20 24.27
N LEU A 902 -15.10 7.01 24.27
CA LEU A 902 -15.92 6.48 25.35
C LEU A 902 -15.31 5.23 25.97
N THR A 903 -15.04 4.22 25.16
CA THR A 903 -14.62 2.88 25.62
C THR A 903 -13.51 2.32 24.74
N PHE A 904 -12.76 1.38 25.30
CA PHE A 904 -11.65 0.71 24.66
C PHE A 904 -11.63 -0.78 25.05
N LEU A 905 -11.29 -1.63 24.09
CA LEU A 905 -11.00 -3.05 24.28
C LEU A 905 -9.67 -3.40 23.61
N ASP A 906 -8.93 -4.33 24.20
CA ASP A 906 -7.67 -4.85 23.66
C ASP A 906 -7.76 -6.34 23.29
N TYR A 907 -7.05 -6.73 22.25
CA TYR A 907 -6.81 -8.12 21.87
C TYR A 907 -5.31 -8.38 22.02
N PHE A 908 -4.93 -9.32 22.90
CA PHE A 908 -3.55 -9.70 23.16
C PHE A 908 -3.30 -11.14 22.69
N ALA A 909 -2.50 -11.32 21.65
CA ALA A 909 -2.16 -12.65 21.12
C ALA A 909 -0.69 -12.97 21.37
N CYS A 910 -0.39 -14.18 21.84
CA CYS A 910 0.99 -14.58 22.14
C CYS A 910 1.23 -16.08 21.92
N GLY A 911 2.50 -16.49 21.84
CA GLY A 911 2.84 -17.92 21.66
C GLY A 911 2.68 -18.75 22.93
N SER A 912 2.94 -18.12 24.07
CA SER A 912 2.75 -18.65 25.43
C SER A 912 2.61 -17.48 26.38
N LEU A 913 1.65 -17.56 27.29
CA LEU A 913 1.30 -16.45 28.17
C LEU A 913 2.34 -16.23 29.27
N ASP A 914 3.04 -15.11 29.20
CA ASP A 914 3.72 -14.52 30.35
C ASP A 914 2.79 -13.52 31.03
N VAL A 915 2.28 -13.90 32.21
CA VAL A 915 1.32 -13.11 33.00
C VAL A 915 1.88 -11.74 33.38
N ASN A 916 3.18 -11.61 33.64
CA ASN A 916 3.77 -10.33 34.03
C ASN A 916 3.90 -9.38 32.82
N VAL A 917 4.32 -9.92 31.67
CA VAL A 917 4.38 -9.15 30.42
C VAL A 917 2.99 -8.67 30.03
N ALA A 918 2.00 -9.56 29.97
CA ALA A 918 0.63 -9.22 29.63
C ALA A 918 0.04 -8.18 30.60
N LYS A 919 0.24 -8.35 31.90
CA LYS A 919 -0.17 -7.35 32.92
C LYS A 919 0.47 -5.98 32.66
N ASN A 920 1.76 -5.91 32.32
CA ASN A 920 2.44 -4.65 32.04
C ASN A 920 1.90 -3.97 30.78
N VAL A 921 1.61 -4.74 29.73
CA VAL A 921 0.96 -4.21 28.51
C VAL A 921 -0.41 -3.62 28.84
N VAL A 922 -1.26 -4.37 29.56
CA VAL A 922 -2.59 -3.91 29.97
C VAL A 922 -2.52 -2.70 30.92
N ALA A 923 -1.48 -2.60 31.75
CA ALA A 923 -1.23 -1.39 32.56
C ALA A 923 -0.98 -0.16 31.67
N GLY A 924 -0.22 -0.32 30.58
CA GLY A 924 -0.05 0.71 29.55
C GLY A 924 -1.35 1.06 28.85
N VAL A 925 -2.20 0.08 28.52
CA VAL A 925 -3.54 0.31 27.92
C VAL A 925 -4.41 1.12 28.87
N ALA A 926 -4.43 0.75 30.16
CA ALA A 926 -5.19 1.47 31.17
C ALA A 926 -4.70 2.93 31.33
N GLU A 927 -3.38 3.17 31.23
CA GLU A 927 -2.82 4.52 31.24
C GLU A 927 -3.21 5.31 29.99
N GLY A 928 -3.14 4.72 28.80
CA GLY A 928 -3.63 5.34 27.56
C GLY A 928 -5.13 5.70 27.63
N CYS A 929 -5.93 4.81 28.20
CA CYS A 929 -7.37 5.05 28.46
C CYS A 929 -7.59 6.27 29.36
N LYS A 930 -6.80 6.42 30.45
CA LYS A 930 -6.87 7.60 31.32
C LYS A 930 -6.47 8.89 30.58
N GLN A 931 -5.47 8.84 29.72
CA GLN A 931 -5.03 10.00 28.94
C GLN A 931 -6.10 10.44 27.92
N SER A 932 -6.82 9.49 27.34
CA SER A 932 -7.90 9.72 26.37
C SER A 932 -9.28 9.91 27.00
N SER A 933 -9.42 9.69 28.31
CA SER A 933 -10.70 9.63 29.04
C SER A 933 -11.62 8.50 28.56
N ALA A 934 -11.09 7.47 27.89
CA ALA A 934 -11.81 6.25 27.58
C ALA A 934 -11.80 5.29 28.78
N ALA A 935 -12.77 4.38 28.84
CA ALA A 935 -12.78 3.27 29.79
C ALA A 935 -12.36 1.96 29.13
N LEU A 936 -11.41 1.26 29.73
CA LEU A 936 -11.07 -0.13 29.42
C LEU A 936 -12.16 -1.04 30.01
N ILE A 937 -13.02 -1.58 29.15
CA ILE A 937 -14.23 -2.30 29.58
C ILE A 937 -14.20 -3.80 29.29
N GLY A 938 -13.20 -4.27 28.52
CA GLY A 938 -13.09 -5.65 28.08
C GLY A 938 -11.82 -5.84 27.27
N GLY A 939 -11.57 -7.08 26.87
CA GLY A 939 -10.45 -7.49 26.04
C GLY A 939 -10.37 -9.01 25.97
N GLU A 940 -9.48 -9.51 25.12
CA GLU A 940 -9.26 -10.96 24.91
C GLU A 940 -7.77 -11.30 24.99
N THR A 941 -7.44 -12.49 25.50
CA THR A 941 -6.07 -12.99 25.60
C THR A 941 -5.97 -14.34 24.91
N ALA A 942 -5.37 -14.35 23.72
CA ALA A 942 -5.24 -15.54 22.88
C ALA A 942 -3.84 -16.16 22.98
N GLU A 943 -3.75 -17.40 23.45
CA GLU A 943 -2.54 -18.22 23.33
C GLU A 943 -2.57 -19.05 22.04
N MET A 944 -1.63 -18.74 21.15
CA MET A 944 -1.56 -19.27 19.80
C MET A 944 -0.22 -19.99 19.56
N PRO A 945 -0.01 -21.16 20.20
CA PRO A 945 1.24 -21.89 20.11
C PRO A 945 1.56 -22.30 18.67
N GLY A 946 2.79 -21.97 18.25
CA GLY A 946 3.28 -22.22 16.89
C GLY A 946 2.70 -21.29 15.82
N MET A 947 1.94 -20.25 16.20
CA MET A 947 1.78 -19.03 15.39
C MET A 947 2.87 -18.02 15.77
N TYR A 948 3.09 -17.85 17.07
CA TYR A 948 4.13 -17.00 17.62
C TYR A 948 5.22 -17.82 18.30
N GLU A 949 6.44 -17.31 18.27
CA GLU A 949 7.54 -17.81 19.10
C GLU A 949 7.32 -17.45 20.58
N ALA A 950 7.99 -18.17 21.47
CA ALA A 950 7.95 -17.86 22.90
C ALA A 950 8.47 -16.43 23.16
N GLY A 951 7.75 -15.65 23.96
CA GLY A 951 8.08 -14.25 24.25
C GLY A 951 7.67 -13.25 23.15
N VAL A 952 7.12 -13.72 22.03
CA VAL A 952 6.55 -12.86 20.99
C VAL A 952 5.03 -12.77 21.17
N TYR A 953 4.51 -11.55 21.06
CA TYR A 953 3.10 -11.24 21.11
C TYR A 953 2.72 -10.11 20.14
N ASP A 954 1.49 -10.11 19.67
CA ASP A 954 0.85 -9.01 18.92
C ASP A 954 -0.31 -8.43 19.74
N ILE A 955 -0.65 -7.17 19.48
CA ILE A 955 -1.79 -6.50 20.10
C ILE A 955 -2.59 -5.67 19.09
N ALA A 956 -3.91 -5.77 19.20
CA ALA A 956 -4.87 -4.94 18.48
C ALA A 956 -5.79 -4.22 19.47
N GLY A 957 -6.27 -3.05 19.08
CA GLY A 957 -7.07 -2.17 19.90
C GLY A 957 -8.36 -1.78 19.19
N PHE A 958 -9.42 -1.62 19.97
CA PHE A 958 -10.74 -1.27 19.45
C PHE A 958 -11.32 -0.15 20.31
N ALA A 959 -11.52 1.02 19.68
CA ALA A 959 -12.06 2.19 20.35
C ALA A 959 -13.47 2.50 19.85
N LEU A 960 -14.34 2.92 20.78
CA LEU A 960 -15.65 3.48 20.47
C LEU A 960 -15.73 4.88 21.06
N GLY A 961 -16.14 5.83 20.22
CA GLY A 961 -16.37 7.23 20.56
C GLY A 961 -17.74 7.72 20.13
N VAL A 962 -18.04 8.98 20.45
CA VAL A 962 -19.30 9.64 20.11
C VAL A 962 -19.07 11.06 19.63
N VAL A 963 -19.87 11.49 18.65
CA VAL A 963 -19.90 12.86 18.14
C VAL A 963 -21.35 13.29 17.91
N GLU A 964 -21.62 14.59 18.04
CA GLU A 964 -22.89 15.17 17.60
C GLU A 964 -22.91 15.22 16.07
N ARG A 965 -24.02 14.81 15.42
CA ARG A 965 -24.05 14.65 13.95
C ARG A 965 -23.63 15.90 13.18
N THR A 966 -23.94 17.09 13.69
CA THR A 966 -23.59 18.36 13.05
C THR A 966 -22.10 18.73 13.16
N HIS A 967 -21.35 18.04 14.01
CA HIS A 967 -19.92 18.29 14.27
C HIS A 967 -19.01 17.21 13.66
N ILE A 968 -19.56 16.29 12.85
CA ILE A 968 -18.76 15.26 12.17
C ILE A 968 -17.74 15.93 11.25
N LEU A 969 -16.51 15.45 11.34
CA LEU A 969 -15.40 15.83 10.46
C LEU A 969 -15.09 14.72 9.43
N PRO A 970 -14.46 15.06 8.29
CA PRO A 970 -14.12 16.40 7.83
C PRO A 970 -15.31 17.17 7.23
N LYS A 971 -15.32 18.49 7.39
CA LYS A 971 -16.25 19.41 6.71
C LYS A 971 -15.70 19.76 5.32
N ILE A 972 -15.66 18.76 4.43
CA ILE A 972 -14.98 18.85 3.12
C ILE A 972 -15.37 20.10 2.33
N ASN A 973 -16.67 20.44 2.31
CA ASN A 973 -17.19 21.57 1.54
C ASN A 973 -16.81 22.95 2.11
N ASP A 974 -16.36 23.02 3.36
CA ASP A 974 -15.98 24.26 4.02
C ASP A 974 -14.49 24.60 3.84
N ILE A 975 -13.71 23.66 3.28
CA ILE A 975 -12.26 23.80 3.09
C ILE A 975 -11.98 24.57 1.80
N THR A 976 -11.25 25.67 1.90
CA THR A 976 -10.97 26.59 0.79
C THR A 976 -9.51 27.04 0.75
N VAL A 977 -9.07 27.56 -0.39
CA VAL A 977 -7.73 28.14 -0.52
C VAL A 977 -7.55 29.30 0.45
N GLY A 978 -6.51 29.24 1.29
CA GLY A 978 -6.23 30.24 2.34
C GLY A 978 -6.46 29.73 3.77
N ASP A 979 -7.13 28.59 3.93
CA ASP A 979 -7.24 27.93 5.24
C ASP A 979 -5.87 27.52 5.80
N ILE A 980 -5.75 27.56 7.13
CA ILE A 980 -4.49 27.34 7.85
C ILE A 980 -4.38 25.88 8.29
N ILE A 981 -3.21 25.27 8.06
CA ILE A 981 -2.88 23.92 8.52
C ILE A 981 -1.98 24.03 9.76
N ILE A 982 -2.38 23.38 10.86
CA ILE A 982 -1.64 23.37 12.12
C ILE A 982 -1.07 21.97 12.36
N GLY A 983 0.26 21.86 12.48
CA GLY A 983 0.94 20.62 12.85
C GLY A 983 1.05 20.47 14.37
N LEU A 984 0.66 19.31 14.90
CA LEU A 984 0.87 18.96 16.31
C LEU A 984 2.12 18.07 16.44
N PRO A 985 3.01 18.35 17.41
CA PRO A 985 4.25 17.60 17.55
C PRO A 985 4.02 16.21 18.16
N SER A 986 4.62 15.19 17.54
CA SER A 986 4.73 13.84 18.07
C SER A 986 5.89 13.69 19.06
N ASN A 987 5.90 12.60 19.82
CA ASN A 987 7.02 12.23 20.71
C ASN A 987 8.18 11.55 19.95
N GLY A 988 8.02 11.32 18.65
CA GLY A 988 8.90 10.49 17.83
C GLY A 988 8.16 9.88 16.64
N VAL A 989 8.60 8.69 16.21
CA VAL A 989 7.94 7.92 15.14
C VAL A 989 6.67 7.28 15.69
N HIS A 990 5.56 7.34 14.96
CA HIS A 990 4.33 6.61 15.31
C HIS A 990 4.49 5.11 15.03
N SER A 991 3.65 4.28 15.66
CA SER A 991 3.69 2.81 15.60
C SER A 991 3.88 2.21 14.21
N ASN A 992 3.20 2.72 13.18
CA ASN A 992 3.21 2.11 11.84
C ASN A 992 4.57 2.30 11.11
N GLY A 993 5.40 3.28 11.51
CA GLY A 993 6.68 3.58 10.85
C GLY A 993 7.84 2.63 11.17
N PHE A 994 7.65 1.67 12.07
CA PHE A 994 8.76 0.92 12.66
C PHE A 994 9.38 -0.14 11.74
N SER A 995 8.67 -0.63 10.72
CA SER A 995 9.24 -1.57 9.73
C SER A 995 10.40 -0.93 8.97
N LEU A 996 10.25 0.35 8.63
CA LEU A 996 11.30 1.17 8.05
C LEU A 996 12.43 1.43 9.04
N ILE A 997 12.12 1.75 10.30
CA ILE A 997 13.14 1.96 11.34
C ILE A 997 14.02 0.71 11.53
N HIS A 998 13.43 -0.48 11.63
CA HIS A 998 14.19 -1.74 11.72
C HIS A 998 15.13 -1.92 10.53
N SER A 999 14.64 -1.61 9.33
CA SER A 999 15.42 -1.73 8.10
C SER A 999 16.56 -0.70 8.03
N LEU A 1000 16.31 0.53 8.47
CA LEU A 1000 17.32 1.59 8.54
C LEU A 1000 18.42 1.26 9.56
N MET A 1001 18.04 0.81 10.77
CA MET A 1001 18.99 0.38 11.79
C MET A 1001 19.86 -0.77 11.28
N LYS A 1002 19.26 -1.77 10.62
CA LYS A 1002 19.98 -2.90 10.03
C LYS A 1002 20.97 -2.43 8.95
N LYS A 1003 20.56 -1.52 8.04
CA LYS A 1003 21.45 -0.96 7.01
C LYS A 1003 22.59 -0.14 7.61
N ALA A 1004 22.32 0.64 8.67
CA ALA A 1004 23.31 1.46 9.35
C ALA A 1004 24.24 0.66 10.30
N GLY A 1005 24.00 -0.64 10.48
CA GLY A 1005 24.75 -1.46 11.45
C GLY A 1005 24.50 -1.07 12.90
N LEU A 1006 23.39 -0.39 13.20
CA LEU A 1006 23.02 0.07 14.53
C LEU A 1006 22.19 -0.96 15.29
N THR A 1007 22.40 -1.02 16.59
CA THR A 1007 21.68 -1.86 17.55
C THR A 1007 20.82 -1.02 18.49
N LEU A 1008 19.86 -1.64 19.18
CA LEU A 1008 19.01 -0.95 20.15
C LEU A 1008 19.79 -0.45 21.38
N HIS A 1009 21.00 -0.92 21.59
CA HIS A 1009 21.86 -0.54 22.71
C HIS A 1009 22.79 0.64 22.39
N ASP A 1010 22.92 1.00 21.11
CA ASP A 1010 23.74 2.16 20.73
C ASP A 1010 23.11 3.45 21.25
N LYS A 1011 23.96 4.44 21.56
CA LYS A 1011 23.49 5.75 22.00
C LYS A 1011 22.71 6.44 20.89
N ALA A 1012 21.51 6.93 21.21
CA ALA A 1012 20.72 7.70 20.28
C ALA A 1012 21.36 9.08 20.09
N PRO A 1013 21.85 9.43 18.89
CA PRO A 1013 22.55 10.71 18.67
C PRO A 1013 21.63 11.92 18.83
N PHE A 1014 20.31 11.70 18.84
CA PHE A 1014 19.28 12.70 19.03
C PHE A 1014 18.69 12.71 20.46
N SER A 1015 19.19 11.87 21.37
CA SER A 1015 18.71 11.86 22.75
C SER A 1015 19.34 13.01 23.54
N TYR A 1016 18.50 13.93 24.03
CA TYR A 1016 18.92 14.96 24.97
C TYR A 1016 19.33 14.40 26.35
N GLU A 1017 18.78 13.25 26.73
CA GLU A 1017 19.04 12.58 28.01
C GLU A 1017 20.18 11.53 27.92
N GLY A 1018 20.87 11.43 26.77
CA GLY A 1018 21.89 10.41 26.54
C GLY A 1018 21.39 8.96 26.57
N LEU A 1019 20.12 8.72 26.25
CA LEU A 1019 19.48 7.41 26.14
C LEU A 1019 19.98 6.61 24.92
N THR A 1020 19.73 5.30 24.95
CA THR A 1020 19.96 4.39 23.83
C THR A 1020 18.89 4.53 22.75
N LEU A 1021 19.15 3.99 21.55
CA LEU A 1021 18.18 3.94 20.45
C LEU A 1021 16.90 3.22 20.87
N GLY A 1022 16.99 2.10 21.60
CA GLY A 1022 15.82 1.39 22.10
C GLY A 1022 14.97 2.24 23.04
N GLU A 1023 15.60 2.97 23.96
CA GLU A 1023 14.91 3.83 24.95
C GLU A 1023 14.24 5.06 24.32
N GLU A 1024 14.85 5.66 23.30
CA GLU A 1024 14.23 6.76 22.56
C GLU A 1024 13.09 6.28 21.64
N LEU A 1025 13.33 5.19 20.91
CA LEU A 1025 12.38 4.67 19.93
C LEU A 1025 11.14 4.04 20.57
N ILE A 1026 11.21 3.58 21.82
CA ILE A 1026 10.06 3.04 22.54
C ILE A 1026 9.14 4.10 23.15
N LYS A 1027 9.50 5.40 23.10
CA LYS A 1027 8.63 6.48 23.59
C LYS A 1027 7.23 6.38 22.96
N PRO A 1028 6.15 6.45 23.74
CA PRO A 1028 4.82 6.16 23.25
C PRO A 1028 4.33 7.22 22.27
N THR A 1029 3.55 6.76 21.29
CA THR A 1029 2.76 7.59 20.38
C THR A 1029 1.85 8.49 21.22
N ARG A 1030 1.78 9.77 20.82
CA ARG A 1030 1.09 10.78 21.62
C ARG A 1030 -0.42 10.67 21.45
N ILE A 1031 -1.14 10.72 22.57
CA ILE A 1031 -2.60 10.83 22.61
C ILE A 1031 -2.97 12.32 22.58
N TYR A 1032 -3.70 12.75 21.55
CA TYR A 1032 -4.02 14.18 21.33
C TYR A 1032 -5.38 14.63 21.89
N VAL A 1033 -6.14 13.73 22.52
CA VAL A 1033 -7.53 13.97 22.94
C VAL A 1033 -7.66 15.23 23.79
N LYS A 1034 -6.88 15.37 24.87
CA LYS A 1034 -6.95 16.54 25.77
C LYS A 1034 -6.58 17.85 25.08
N SER A 1035 -5.68 17.82 24.09
CA SER A 1035 -5.23 19.02 23.36
C SER A 1035 -6.17 19.44 22.25
N VAL A 1036 -6.87 18.50 21.61
CA VAL A 1036 -7.61 18.75 20.36
C VAL A 1036 -9.12 18.80 20.59
N LEU A 1037 -9.66 17.89 21.42
CA LEU A 1037 -11.10 17.77 21.65
C LEU A 1037 -11.78 19.09 22.07
N PRO A 1038 -11.19 19.93 22.96
CA PRO A 1038 -11.79 21.22 23.31
C PRO A 1038 -11.93 22.19 22.11
N ALA A 1039 -11.05 22.10 21.10
CA ALA A 1039 -11.15 22.89 19.88
C ALA A 1039 -12.23 22.34 18.94
N LEU A 1040 -12.37 21.01 18.85
CA LEU A 1040 -13.44 20.35 18.08
C LEU A 1040 -14.83 20.74 18.61
N GLN A 1041 -15.00 20.77 19.93
CA GLN A 1041 -16.25 21.15 20.59
C GLN A 1041 -16.66 22.62 20.38
N ARG A 1042 -15.74 23.48 19.91
CA ARG A 1042 -16.02 24.89 19.57
C ARG A 1042 -16.40 25.09 18.10
N ASP A 1043 -16.40 24.02 17.31
CA ASP A 1043 -16.78 24.02 15.90
C ASP A 1043 -15.91 24.91 14.99
N VAL A 1044 -14.67 25.19 15.40
CA VAL A 1044 -13.70 26.03 14.65
C VAL A 1044 -12.74 25.22 13.77
N VAL A 1045 -12.80 23.90 13.84
CA VAL A 1045 -11.92 22.98 13.10
C VAL A 1045 -12.68 22.38 11.92
N LYS A 1046 -12.10 22.46 10.71
CA LYS A 1046 -12.71 21.94 9.48
C LYS A 1046 -12.34 20.49 9.18
N ALA A 1047 -11.15 20.06 9.60
CA ALA A 1047 -10.64 18.73 9.39
C ALA A 1047 -9.50 18.42 10.38
N VAL A 1048 -9.30 17.14 10.68
CA VAL A 1048 -8.16 16.62 11.43
C VAL A 1048 -7.65 15.38 10.70
N ALA A 1049 -6.33 15.28 10.51
CA ALA A 1049 -5.68 14.10 9.95
C ALA A 1049 -4.73 13.50 10.98
N HIS A 1050 -4.94 12.23 11.34
CA HIS A 1050 -3.97 11.45 12.08
C HIS A 1050 -2.92 10.92 11.10
N ILE A 1051 -1.65 11.20 11.39
CA ILE A 1051 -0.54 10.85 10.49
C ILE A 1051 -0.02 9.47 10.87
N THR A 1052 -0.40 8.44 10.13
CA THR A 1052 -0.06 7.03 10.38
C THR A 1052 0.63 6.41 9.16
N GLY A 1053 0.22 5.22 8.71
CA GLY A 1053 0.64 4.63 7.44
C GLY A 1053 0.40 5.61 6.27
N GLY A 1054 1.32 5.64 5.30
CA GLY A 1054 1.27 6.61 4.18
C GLY A 1054 1.77 8.03 4.52
N GLY A 1055 2.05 8.33 5.79
CA GLY A 1055 2.69 9.57 6.21
C GLY A 1055 1.88 10.84 5.85
N LEU A 1056 2.56 11.97 5.69
CA LEU A 1056 1.91 13.25 5.38
C LEU A 1056 1.23 13.27 4.01
N LEU A 1057 1.81 12.54 3.04
CA LEU A 1057 1.40 12.60 1.63
C LEU A 1057 0.11 11.85 1.35
N GLU A 1058 -0.23 10.83 2.14
CA GLU A 1058 -1.49 10.10 1.96
C GLU A 1058 -2.55 10.48 2.97
N ASN A 1059 -2.19 10.83 4.22
CA ASN A 1059 -3.17 11.11 5.26
C ASN A 1059 -3.85 12.48 5.08
N ILE A 1060 -3.11 13.51 4.66
CA ILE A 1060 -3.70 14.85 4.49
C ILE A 1060 -4.70 14.90 3.33
N PRO A 1061 -4.44 14.29 2.15
CA PRO A 1061 -5.43 14.22 1.09
C PRO A 1061 -6.76 13.56 1.47
N ARG A 1062 -6.77 12.64 2.46
CA ARG A 1062 -8.01 11.98 2.92
C ARG A 1062 -9.04 12.94 3.53
N VAL A 1063 -8.61 14.14 3.93
CA VAL A 1063 -9.46 15.09 4.68
C VAL A 1063 -9.66 16.44 3.99
N ILE A 1064 -9.24 16.57 2.73
CA ILE A 1064 -9.41 17.79 1.92
C ILE A 1064 -10.11 17.47 0.58
N PRO A 1065 -10.82 18.43 -0.04
CA PRO A 1065 -11.45 18.20 -1.34
C PRO A 1065 -10.43 18.06 -2.48
N GLU A 1066 -10.77 17.29 -3.52
CA GLU A 1066 -9.90 17.07 -4.70
C GLU A 1066 -9.50 18.37 -5.43
N SER A 1067 -10.30 19.43 -5.29
CA SER A 1067 -10.05 20.73 -5.92
C SER A 1067 -8.99 21.59 -5.22
N VAL A 1068 -8.48 21.19 -4.06
CA VAL A 1068 -7.44 21.93 -3.32
C VAL A 1068 -6.24 21.03 -3.01
N ARG A 1069 -5.09 21.65 -2.72
CA ARG A 1069 -3.88 20.96 -2.28
C ARG A 1069 -3.31 21.57 -1.01
N ALA A 1070 -2.84 20.73 -0.10
CA ALA A 1070 -2.12 21.18 1.08
C ALA A 1070 -0.68 21.59 0.71
N ARG A 1071 -0.27 22.81 1.08
CA ARG A 1071 1.12 23.27 0.92
C ARG A 1071 1.77 23.36 2.30
N LEU A 1072 2.73 22.48 2.54
CA LEU A 1072 3.49 22.44 3.79
C LEU A 1072 4.90 22.99 3.56
N ASN A 1073 5.40 23.77 4.51
CA ASN A 1073 6.79 24.25 4.50
C ASN A 1073 7.53 23.65 5.69
N ALA A 1074 8.49 22.77 5.42
CA ALA A 1074 9.28 22.10 6.44
C ALA A 1074 10.12 23.06 7.32
N HIS A 1075 10.33 24.31 6.89
CA HIS A 1075 10.99 25.34 7.71
C HIS A 1075 10.09 25.92 8.81
N TRP A 1076 8.78 25.68 8.77
CA TRP A 1076 7.83 26.23 9.74
C TRP A 1076 7.64 25.35 10.98
N TRP A 1077 8.25 24.16 11.01
CA TRP A 1077 8.24 23.30 12.20
C TRP A 1077 9.63 22.70 12.44
N ASN A 1078 9.97 22.49 13.72
CA ASN A 1078 11.19 21.78 14.09
C ASN A 1078 11.04 20.30 13.73
N VAL A 1079 11.71 19.87 12.65
CA VAL A 1079 11.74 18.46 12.25
C VAL A 1079 12.40 17.65 13.38
N HIS A 1080 11.72 16.61 13.85
CA HIS A 1080 12.22 15.79 14.96
C HIS A 1080 13.61 15.21 14.64
N PRO A 1081 14.58 15.24 15.58
CA PRO A 1081 15.96 14.87 15.27
C PRO A 1081 16.18 13.36 15.06
N VAL A 1082 15.15 12.52 15.17
CA VAL A 1082 15.18 11.12 14.68
C VAL A 1082 15.58 11.04 13.20
N ARG A 1083 15.37 12.11 12.41
CA ARG A 1083 15.91 12.24 11.05
C ARG A 1083 17.43 12.00 11.00
N ILE A 1084 18.18 12.24 12.07
CA ILE A 1084 19.62 11.96 12.15
C ILE A 1084 19.90 10.46 11.90
N LEU A 1085 19.03 9.55 12.35
CA LEU A 1085 19.18 8.12 12.09
C LEU A 1085 19.01 7.79 10.60
N ILE A 1086 18.08 8.50 9.94
CA ILE A 1086 17.83 8.40 8.50
C ILE A 1086 19.06 8.93 7.73
N VAL A 1087 19.56 10.11 8.11
CA VAL A 1087 20.74 10.73 7.50
C VAL A 1087 22.01 9.89 7.74
N HIS A 1088 22.17 9.29 8.92
CA HIS A 1088 23.32 8.42 9.18
C HIS A 1088 23.28 7.16 8.31
N ALA A 1089 22.12 6.53 8.17
CA ALA A 1089 21.95 5.39 7.26
C ALA A 1089 22.22 5.79 5.79
N GLU A 1090 21.81 6.99 5.37
CA GLU A 1090 22.11 7.56 4.04
C GLU A 1090 23.61 7.88 3.84
N GLN A 1091 24.33 8.28 4.90
CA GLN A 1091 25.76 8.60 4.86
C GLN A 1091 26.68 7.38 4.94
N THR A 1092 26.18 6.23 5.43
CA THR A 1092 26.93 4.97 5.48
C THR A 1092 26.83 4.19 4.16
N LEU A 1093 25.96 4.65 3.24
CA LEU A 1093 25.84 4.23 1.83
C LEU A 1093 26.78 5.05 0.94
#